data_AF-A0A7K4FHU0-F1
#
_entry.id   AF-A0A7K4FHU0-F1
#
_cell.length_a   1.000
_cell.length_b   1.000
_cell.length_c   1.000
_cell.angle_alpha   90.00
_cell.angle_beta   90.00
_cell.angle_gamma   90.00
#
_symmetry.space_group_name_H-M   'P 1'
#
loop_
_entity.id
_entity.type
_entity.pdbx_description
1 polymer ?
#
loop_
_entity_poly.entity_id
_entity_poly.type
_entity_poly.pdbx_seq_one_letter_code
_entity_poly.pdbx_strand_id
1 'polypeptide(L)'
;MADPTLRGRGPRTFAALGRWVVRHPWYPIAFWVVLLIVAVPFLPLLGSVTTNSTTSLPSSAPSSIANQEFAQLFPNQSTGASTYLLFTAGNMTDPGAQTSILAVSAALRADRQLMYVSDISNVYSAYAAYLGGQAQIASGVVQSSIPTLLPAINLSSTLLWGPPALFLGTWQGLVAHGTPPASANPIAYRETSVALVNQTAPLEVLRAFYDGYGASGAGFNGTANCAGDPPTVVACTDRTVRSNVAPLIGPFFPGNPGAQNVANVTLGSLGVENSTVYASVRTTAAIVLGPTLGLPPKWIGTIWAEFPRGISSPAVATAWANATVANASYYAEPLPIPHSISAEFVDPAGTASLIVVSFSVDDSFTVGGAKPVYDDINEINRIVPGALAAADPTRAISFEQTGTSALDLAQQTILNESLALVLPITVALLMVITALYFRAPITPLLAFVGLAIALVLSLGSTVLIGTFITHVDTSALTLEEVFVLGVGTDYSIFLIARYREELVAGRASKDAVVTALTWAGQSVATSGSTAIIATLALAFSGVALLSQWGSVLSVAILITMMASLTLTPALLVLVGPKIFWPATGKRFRTQAATQNARIAGERTYFYRAARLTQRRPWTVVGVILVLSIPLILVALSVPLSYDFYDQLPSSQPAVQGLHTLGAHYGPGFAFPSYALVTFAAPLIVGNHTNAREFFELASLTTLAQSTGGIAQVQSPVGPWGASLAAWDNYSTAPIATQQNLHALLGAYVGADGRTVLLTLQTSVSGLSASAISAIQSVESSFSAYQSTQSDVTKVAFGGAAPTTSDLAAQTALATERMVLAVAIGLIVVLFVVLRSWIIPIMAVATIGLSIIWSWAITYLVLGRIFGIALFFFVPTVLFILILGLGIDYNIFLLTRVREERLRGRSSTNAAVEGVARTGGIITAAAIILASAFATLMFGSFALLVAIGFSVAVAVVLDAMVIRTYLVPAALHLLGDRVWEIRRRTPEPVAVSRTPDAGRTAEPPTN
;
A
#
# COMPACT_ATOMS: atom_id res chain seq x y z
N MET A 1 22.80 -67.33 9.87
CA MET A 1 24.10 -66.64 9.69
C MET A 1 24.03 -65.91 8.36
N ALA A 2 24.12 -64.58 8.36
CA ALA A 2 23.98 -63.75 7.16
C ALA A 2 25.35 -63.50 6.51
N ASP A 3 25.39 -63.59 5.19
CA ASP A 3 26.57 -63.44 4.33
C ASP A 3 27.30 -62.09 4.56
N PRO A 4 28.62 -62.11 4.85
CA PRO A 4 29.42 -60.91 5.12
C PRO A 4 29.72 -60.05 3.88
N THR A 5 29.38 -60.47 2.66
CA THR A 5 29.67 -59.74 1.42
C THR A 5 28.77 -58.52 1.16
N LEU A 6 27.66 -58.38 1.88
CA LEU A 6 26.77 -57.20 1.80
C LEU A 6 27.26 -55.98 2.62
N ARG A 7 28.45 -56.06 3.26
CA ARG A 7 29.01 -54.99 4.11
C ARG A 7 29.50 -53.73 3.38
N GLY A 8 29.39 -53.63 2.06
CA GLY A 8 29.90 -52.46 1.33
C GLY A 8 28.95 -51.99 0.25
N ARG A 9 28.22 -50.90 0.50
CA ARG A 9 27.79 -49.87 -0.50
C ARG A 9 26.71 -48.89 -0.01
N GLY A 10 26.31 -48.89 1.27
CA GLY A 10 25.58 -47.74 1.84
C GLY A 10 26.53 -46.54 2.07
N PRO A 11 26.05 -45.28 2.08
CA PRO A 11 26.90 -44.13 2.37
C PRO A 11 27.49 -44.28 3.77
N ARG A 12 28.83 -44.24 3.86
CA ARG A 12 29.54 -44.47 5.13
C ARG A 12 29.16 -43.43 6.21
N THR A 13 28.79 -42.22 5.81
CA THR A 13 28.45 -41.09 6.69
C THR A 13 27.17 -41.33 7.48
N PHE A 14 26.04 -41.63 6.84
CA PHE A 14 24.76 -41.85 7.52
C PHE A 14 24.76 -43.10 8.40
N ALA A 15 25.50 -44.15 7.99
CA ALA A 15 25.70 -45.33 8.83
C ALA A 15 26.53 -45.02 10.08
N ALA A 16 27.51 -44.11 9.98
CA ALA A 16 28.29 -43.66 11.13
C ALA A 16 27.44 -42.82 12.10
N LEU A 17 26.65 -41.89 11.56
CA LEU A 17 25.67 -41.11 12.32
C LEU A 17 24.71 -42.03 13.08
N GLY A 18 24.16 -43.05 12.40
CA GLY A 18 23.21 -43.98 13.01
C GLY A 18 23.81 -44.77 14.17
N ARG A 19 25.06 -45.25 14.00
CA ARG A 19 25.79 -45.92 15.08
C ARG A 19 26.08 -44.99 16.25
N TRP A 20 26.39 -43.72 15.98
CA TRP A 20 26.63 -42.73 17.02
C TRP A 20 25.35 -42.41 17.81
N VAL A 21 24.24 -42.11 17.13
CA VAL A 21 22.94 -41.83 17.78
C VAL A 21 22.46 -43.03 18.62
N VAL A 22 22.62 -44.26 18.12
CA VAL A 22 22.23 -45.47 18.86
C VAL A 22 23.10 -45.71 20.09
N ARG A 23 24.40 -45.36 20.03
CA ARG A 23 25.31 -45.49 21.17
C ARG A 23 25.07 -44.39 22.22
N HIS A 24 24.68 -43.20 21.76
CA HIS A 24 24.63 -41.98 22.54
C HIS A 24 23.32 -41.19 22.34
N PRO A 25 22.14 -41.78 22.61
CA PRO A 25 20.85 -41.18 22.25
C PRO A 25 20.53 -39.88 23.02
N TRP A 26 21.11 -39.68 24.20
CA TRP A 26 20.91 -38.49 25.02
C TRP A 26 21.68 -37.26 24.54
N TYR A 27 22.75 -37.39 23.73
CA TYR A 27 23.54 -36.24 23.29
C TYR A 27 22.79 -35.38 22.27
N PRO A 28 22.17 -35.96 21.22
CA PRO A 28 21.26 -35.21 20.35
C PRO A 28 20.16 -34.51 21.14
N ILE A 29 19.51 -35.23 22.06
CA ILE A 29 18.38 -34.68 22.84
C ILE A 29 18.85 -33.50 23.70
N ALA A 30 19.94 -33.66 24.44
CA ALA A 30 20.51 -32.59 25.25
C ALA A 30 20.92 -31.38 24.40
N PHE A 31 21.54 -31.61 23.23
CA PHE A 31 21.90 -30.55 22.29
C PHE A 31 20.68 -29.73 21.85
N TRP A 32 19.62 -30.39 21.40
CA TRP A 32 18.39 -29.72 20.95
C TRP A 32 17.65 -29.02 22.10
N VAL A 33 17.64 -29.61 23.31
CA VAL A 33 17.04 -28.98 24.49
C VAL A 33 17.84 -27.75 24.96
N VAL A 34 19.16 -27.80 24.91
CA VAL A 34 20.00 -26.62 25.23
C VAL A 34 19.76 -25.50 24.22
N LEU A 35 19.72 -25.82 22.93
CA LEU A 35 19.37 -24.84 21.91
C LEU A 35 17.98 -24.26 22.15
N LEU A 36 16.99 -25.09 22.51
CA LEU A 36 15.64 -24.63 22.82
C LEU A 36 15.66 -23.62 23.98
N ILE A 37 16.37 -23.92 25.07
CA ILE A 37 16.51 -23.01 26.22
C ILE A 37 17.16 -21.68 25.81
N VAL A 38 18.12 -21.71 24.88
CA VAL A 38 18.76 -20.50 24.34
C VAL A 38 17.82 -19.71 23.42
N ALA A 39 16.96 -20.36 22.65
CA ALA A 39 16.09 -19.69 21.68
C ALA A 39 14.82 -19.08 22.28
N VAL A 40 14.25 -19.70 23.32
CA VAL A 40 12.98 -19.24 23.95
C VAL A 40 13.02 -17.76 24.37
N PRO A 41 14.11 -17.23 24.97
CA PRO A 41 14.20 -15.80 25.32
C PRO A 41 14.09 -14.83 24.14
N PHE A 42 14.32 -15.29 22.90
CA PHE A 42 14.21 -14.45 21.71
C PHE A 42 12.78 -14.34 21.18
N LEU A 43 11.88 -15.29 21.50
CA LEU A 43 10.51 -15.31 20.96
C LEU A 43 9.71 -14.01 21.20
N PRO A 44 9.79 -13.35 22.37
CA PRO A 44 9.10 -12.08 22.58
C PRO A 44 9.56 -10.95 21.64
N LEU A 45 10.77 -11.06 21.04
CA LEU A 45 11.31 -10.08 20.11
C LEU A 45 10.77 -10.25 18.68
N LEU A 46 10.00 -11.32 18.38
CA LEU A 46 9.44 -11.54 17.04
C LEU A 46 8.65 -10.33 16.54
N GLY A 47 7.78 -9.76 17.38
CA GLY A 47 6.99 -8.59 17.01
C GLY A 47 7.81 -7.33 16.70
N SER A 48 9.05 -7.25 17.19
CA SER A 48 9.93 -6.10 16.94
C SER A 48 10.68 -6.18 15.61
N VAL A 49 10.81 -7.38 15.04
CA VAL A 49 11.51 -7.61 13.77
C VAL A 49 10.55 -7.83 12.60
N THR A 50 9.28 -8.06 12.89
CA THR A 50 8.27 -8.26 11.85
C THR A 50 7.70 -6.95 11.36
N THR A 51 7.70 -6.77 10.04
CA THR A 51 7.11 -5.62 9.35
C THR A 51 6.06 -6.10 8.36
N ASN A 52 5.25 -5.17 7.85
CA ASN A 52 4.39 -5.40 6.71
C ASN A 52 4.95 -4.54 5.57
N SER A 53 5.99 -5.03 4.90
CA SER A 53 6.69 -4.27 3.86
C SER A 53 6.38 -4.90 2.51
N THR A 54 5.12 -4.78 2.08
CA THR A 54 4.62 -5.42 0.86
C THR A 54 5.10 -4.72 -0.42
N THR A 55 5.60 -3.48 -0.32
CA THR A 55 5.85 -2.59 -1.47
C THR A 55 7.29 -2.06 -1.58
N SER A 56 8.28 -2.66 -0.90
CA SER A 56 9.65 -2.14 -1.01
C SER A 56 10.32 -2.56 -2.33
N LEU A 57 10.48 -1.58 -3.20
CA LEU A 57 11.28 -1.63 -4.41
C LEU A 57 12.74 -1.26 -4.13
N PRO A 58 13.70 -1.72 -4.97
CA PRO A 58 15.06 -1.18 -4.96
C PRO A 58 15.05 0.33 -5.17
N SER A 59 15.94 1.05 -4.49
CA SER A 59 16.08 2.51 -4.60
C SER A 59 16.40 3.00 -6.02
N SER A 60 16.85 2.10 -6.90
CA SER A 60 17.11 2.38 -8.32
C SER A 60 15.89 2.28 -9.23
N ALA A 61 14.73 1.83 -8.73
CA ALA A 61 13.51 1.73 -9.53
C ALA A 61 13.00 3.13 -9.91
N PRO A 62 12.49 3.34 -11.14
CA PRO A 62 12.00 4.64 -11.60
C PRO A 62 10.98 5.27 -10.65
N SER A 63 9.97 4.50 -10.22
CA SER A 63 8.95 4.97 -9.27
C SER A 63 9.51 5.29 -7.88
N SER A 64 10.54 4.56 -7.43
CA SER A 64 11.20 4.84 -6.15
C SER A 64 11.98 6.15 -6.19
N ILE A 65 12.64 6.45 -7.32
CA ILE A 65 13.32 7.73 -7.53
C ILE A 65 12.28 8.87 -7.57
N ALA A 66 11.17 8.68 -8.27
CA ALA A 66 10.08 9.66 -8.31
C ALA A 66 9.47 9.92 -6.93
N ASN A 67 9.23 8.86 -6.14
CA ASN A 67 8.71 8.97 -4.77
C ASN A 67 9.70 9.71 -3.83
N GLN A 68 11.00 9.47 -3.97
CA GLN A 68 12.02 10.21 -3.21
C GLN A 68 12.08 11.69 -3.61
N GLU A 69 12.00 11.98 -4.90
CA GLU A 69 11.98 13.34 -5.43
C GLU A 69 10.72 14.11 -5.01
N PHE A 70 9.56 13.44 -5.02
CA PHE A 70 8.31 13.98 -4.48
C PHE A 70 8.46 14.35 -3.01
N ALA A 71 9.01 13.45 -2.18
CA ALA A 71 9.23 13.71 -0.76
C ALA A 71 10.19 14.89 -0.50
N GLN A 72 11.19 15.09 -1.36
CA GLN A 72 12.14 16.20 -1.24
C GLN A 72 11.57 17.54 -1.71
N LEU A 73 10.85 17.54 -2.84
CA LEU A 73 10.36 18.77 -3.47
C LEU A 73 9.03 19.25 -2.86
N PHE A 74 8.25 18.36 -2.26
CA PHE A 74 6.92 18.63 -1.70
C PHE A 74 6.82 18.19 -0.24
N PRO A 75 7.65 18.71 0.69
CA PRO A 75 7.69 18.24 2.08
C PRO A 75 6.37 18.45 2.84
N ASN A 76 5.55 19.42 2.41
CA ASN A 76 4.23 19.70 3.00
C ASN A 76 3.11 18.79 2.45
N GLN A 77 3.39 18.00 1.40
CA GLN A 77 2.47 17.03 0.80
C GLN A 77 2.97 15.60 0.88
N SER A 78 4.24 15.39 1.21
CA SER A 78 4.76 14.07 1.59
C SER A 78 4.29 13.77 3.01
N THR A 79 3.01 13.48 3.17
CA THR A 79 2.49 12.93 4.42
C THR A 79 3.12 11.58 4.63
N GLY A 80 3.62 11.34 5.84
CA GLY A 80 3.97 10.00 6.32
C GLY A 80 2.73 9.12 6.39
N ALA A 81 2.69 8.18 7.33
CA ALA A 81 1.50 7.37 7.57
C ALA A 81 0.26 8.27 7.71
N SER A 82 -0.87 7.86 7.12
CA SER A 82 -2.13 8.59 7.21
C SER A 82 -3.34 7.65 7.13
N THR A 83 -4.45 8.11 7.68
CA THR A 83 -5.72 7.39 7.64
C THR A 83 -6.86 8.34 7.30
N TYR A 84 -7.80 7.84 6.49
CA TYR A 84 -9.02 8.52 6.11
C TYR A 84 -10.16 8.09 7.03
N LEU A 85 -10.85 9.06 7.63
CA LEU A 85 -12.10 8.87 8.35
C LEU A 85 -13.22 9.33 7.43
N LEU A 86 -14.01 8.37 6.94
CA LEU A 86 -15.12 8.61 6.03
C LEU A 86 -16.43 8.67 6.83
N PHE A 87 -17.16 9.75 6.63
CA PHE A 87 -18.47 9.99 7.25
C PHE A 87 -19.52 10.08 6.16
N THR A 88 -20.58 9.27 6.25
CA THR A 88 -21.69 9.33 5.26
C THR A 88 -23.04 9.52 5.93
N ALA A 89 -23.89 10.34 5.31
CA ALA A 89 -25.25 10.61 5.72
C ALA A 89 -26.08 11.12 4.53
N GLY A 90 -27.41 11.27 4.71
CA GLY A 90 -28.28 11.79 3.65
C GLY A 90 -27.94 13.22 3.20
N ASN A 91 -27.25 13.99 4.04
CA ASN A 91 -26.62 15.28 3.73
C ASN A 91 -25.44 15.46 4.68
N MET A 92 -24.26 15.83 4.18
CA MET A 92 -23.04 16.08 4.96
C MET A 92 -22.59 17.54 4.89
N THR A 93 -23.43 18.41 4.33
CA THR A 93 -23.11 19.82 4.04
C THR A 93 -23.91 20.83 4.86
N ASP A 94 -24.78 20.36 5.74
CA ASP A 94 -25.62 21.20 6.60
C ASP A 94 -24.94 21.49 7.96
N PRO A 95 -25.46 22.45 8.74
CA PRO A 95 -24.85 22.85 10.03
C PRO A 95 -24.74 21.71 11.05
N GLY A 96 -25.64 20.72 11.01
CA GLY A 96 -25.57 19.56 11.89
C GLY A 96 -24.34 18.69 11.58
N ALA A 97 -24.11 18.36 10.32
CA ALA A 97 -22.93 17.61 9.90
C ALA A 97 -21.63 18.36 10.24
N GLN A 98 -21.60 19.68 10.04
CA GLN A 98 -20.47 20.53 10.43
C GLN A 98 -20.17 20.43 11.93
N THR A 99 -21.20 20.52 12.78
CA THR A 99 -21.06 20.40 14.23
C THR A 99 -20.46 19.04 14.60
N SER A 100 -20.92 17.96 13.97
CA SER A 100 -20.39 16.60 14.19
C SER A 100 -18.93 16.46 13.75
N ILE A 101 -18.56 16.91 12.55
CA ILE A 101 -17.17 16.83 12.05
C ILE A 101 -16.21 17.66 12.92
N LEU A 102 -16.62 18.87 13.32
CA LEU A 102 -15.83 19.72 14.21
C LEU A 102 -15.71 19.11 15.62
N ALA A 103 -16.78 18.51 16.16
CA ALA A 103 -16.76 17.83 17.45
C ALA A 103 -15.82 16.61 17.43
N VAL A 104 -15.87 15.79 16.38
CA VAL A 104 -14.93 14.67 16.19
C VAL A 104 -13.50 15.18 16.13
N SER A 105 -13.23 16.20 15.30
CA SER A 105 -11.89 16.76 15.18
C SER A 105 -11.38 17.36 16.50
N ALA A 106 -12.25 17.98 17.29
CA ALA A 106 -11.92 18.49 18.61
C ALA A 106 -11.65 17.36 19.62
N ALA A 107 -12.45 16.29 19.59
CA ALA A 107 -12.25 15.12 20.45
C ALA A 107 -10.90 14.43 20.16
N LEU A 108 -10.57 14.26 18.88
CA LEU A 108 -9.27 13.70 18.46
C LEU A 108 -8.10 14.59 18.90
N ARG A 109 -8.18 15.92 18.76
CA ARG A 109 -7.12 16.84 19.22
C ARG A 109 -6.99 16.90 20.75
N ALA A 110 -8.07 16.61 21.49
CA ALA A 110 -8.09 16.68 22.94
C ALA A 110 -7.54 15.41 23.60
N ASP A 111 -7.54 14.28 22.89
CA ASP A 111 -7.07 13.02 23.43
C ASP A 111 -5.54 13.00 23.57
N ARG A 112 -5.06 12.69 24.77
CA ARG A 112 -3.63 12.64 25.07
C ARG A 112 -2.98 11.30 24.72
N GLN A 113 -3.79 10.28 24.40
CA GLN A 113 -3.29 8.97 23.98
C GLN A 113 -2.78 8.99 22.53
N LEU A 114 -3.33 9.89 21.70
CA LEU A 114 -2.92 10.11 20.30
C LEU A 114 -1.59 10.89 20.21
N MET A 115 -0.49 10.26 20.63
CA MET A 115 0.81 10.93 20.73
C MET A 115 1.48 11.19 19.38
N TYR A 116 1.17 10.40 18.36
CA TYR A 116 1.86 10.44 17.07
C TYR A 116 1.04 11.10 15.97
N VAL A 117 -0.21 11.48 16.24
CA VAL A 117 -1.02 12.30 15.33
C VAL A 117 -0.38 13.69 15.19
N SER A 118 0.02 14.03 13.98
CA SER A 118 0.68 15.29 13.64
C SER A 118 -0.31 16.36 13.17
N ASP A 119 -1.29 15.96 12.36
CA ASP A 119 -2.29 16.85 11.79
C ASP A 119 -3.65 16.14 11.62
N ILE A 120 -4.72 16.91 11.79
CA ILE A 120 -6.10 16.47 11.56
C ILE A 120 -6.72 17.49 10.62
N SER A 121 -6.85 17.10 9.35
CA SER A 121 -7.32 17.94 8.26
C SER A 121 -8.72 17.53 7.82
N ASN A 122 -9.58 18.51 7.60
CA ASN A 122 -10.93 18.33 7.07
C ASN A 122 -11.33 19.57 6.27
N VAL A 123 -12.51 19.54 5.64
CA VAL A 123 -12.98 20.65 4.80
C VAL A 123 -13.04 21.99 5.55
N TYR A 124 -13.38 21.96 6.85
CA TYR A 124 -13.52 23.15 7.67
C TYR A 124 -12.17 23.70 8.13
N SER A 125 -11.21 22.85 8.49
CA SER A 125 -9.86 23.29 8.86
C SER A 125 -9.08 23.78 7.65
N ALA A 126 -9.23 23.13 6.49
CA ALA A 126 -8.65 23.58 5.22
C ALA A 126 -9.26 24.92 4.79
N TYR A 127 -10.58 25.08 4.92
CA TYR A 127 -11.24 26.35 4.66
C TYR A 127 -10.85 27.44 5.65
N ALA A 128 -10.69 27.13 6.94
CA ALA A 128 -10.20 28.08 7.92
C ALA A 128 -8.76 28.52 7.65
N ALA A 129 -7.89 27.59 7.23
CA ALA A 129 -6.53 27.93 6.79
C ALA A 129 -6.54 28.87 5.58
N TYR A 130 -7.38 28.56 4.58
CA TYR A 130 -7.60 29.43 3.43
C TYR A 130 -8.09 30.82 3.84
N LEU A 131 -9.13 30.92 4.65
CA LEU A 131 -9.68 32.19 5.15
C LEU A 131 -8.65 32.98 5.98
N GLY A 132 -7.86 32.31 6.82
CA GLY A 132 -6.80 32.93 7.60
C GLY A 132 -5.74 33.56 6.70
N GLY A 133 -5.32 32.84 5.65
CA GLY A 133 -4.40 33.34 4.62
C GLY A 133 -4.97 34.55 3.89
N GLN A 134 -6.23 34.46 3.42
CA GLN A 134 -6.93 35.57 2.78
C GLN A 134 -7.04 36.79 3.70
N ALA A 135 -7.35 36.58 4.98
CA ALA A 135 -7.49 37.66 5.94
C ALA A 135 -6.15 38.35 6.25
N GLN A 136 -5.06 37.58 6.33
CA GLN A 136 -3.72 38.13 6.52
C GLN A 136 -3.28 38.95 5.31
N ILE A 137 -3.52 38.44 4.10
CA ILE A 137 -3.29 39.15 2.84
C ILE A 137 -4.07 40.46 2.81
N ALA A 138 -5.38 40.39 3.05
CA ALA A 138 -6.26 41.55 3.03
C ALA A 138 -5.85 42.58 4.10
N SER A 139 -5.46 42.12 5.29
CA SER A 139 -4.92 42.99 6.35
C SER A 139 -3.66 43.72 5.91
N GLY A 140 -2.71 43.02 5.29
CA GLY A 140 -1.48 43.62 4.77
C GLY A 140 -1.74 44.68 3.68
N VAL A 141 -2.64 44.38 2.73
CA VAL A 141 -3.00 45.34 1.68
C VAL A 141 -3.73 46.56 2.27
N VAL A 142 -4.67 46.33 3.19
CA VAL A 142 -5.34 47.41 3.93
C VAL A 142 -4.33 48.29 4.67
N GLN A 143 -3.39 47.69 5.42
CA GLN A 143 -2.33 48.42 6.13
C GLN A 143 -1.48 49.27 5.19
N SER A 144 -1.08 48.71 4.04
CA SER A 144 -0.26 49.42 3.06
C SER A 144 -1.01 50.58 2.38
N SER A 145 -2.34 50.51 2.30
CA SER A 145 -3.19 51.50 1.61
C SER A 145 -3.66 52.64 2.52
N ILE A 146 -3.70 52.43 3.85
CA ILE A 146 -4.12 53.44 4.84
C ILE A 146 -3.31 54.76 4.73
N PRO A 147 -1.97 54.74 4.62
CA PRO A 147 -1.16 55.96 4.49
C PRO A 147 -1.46 56.78 3.23
N THR A 148 -2.00 56.16 2.17
CA THR A 148 -2.41 56.86 0.94
C THR A 148 -3.86 57.33 0.97
N LEU A 149 -4.74 56.58 1.65
CA LEU A 149 -6.16 56.91 1.81
C LEU A 149 -6.37 58.12 2.72
N LEU A 150 -5.63 58.20 3.84
CA LEU A 150 -5.79 59.29 4.81
C LEU A 150 -5.49 60.68 4.24
N PRO A 151 -4.35 60.90 3.55
CA PRO A 151 -4.06 62.16 2.89
C PRO A 151 -5.03 62.47 1.76
N ALA A 152 -5.49 61.49 0.98
CA ALA A 152 -6.47 61.70 -0.09
C ALA A 152 -7.83 62.15 0.48
N ILE A 153 -8.28 61.56 1.59
CA ILE A 153 -9.48 61.96 2.33
C ILE A 153 -9.31 63.37 2.92
N ASN A 154 -8.15 63.67 3.52
CA ASN A 154 -7.87 64.98 4.12
C ASN A 154 -7.71 66.09 3.07
N LEU A 155 -7.16 65.76 1.90
CA LEU A 155 -7.01 66.70 0.78
C LEU A 155 -8.37 66.97 0.12
N SER A 156 -9.22 65.94 0.01
CA SER A 156 -10.61 66.09 -0.44
C SER A 156 -11.44 66.94 0.52
N SER A 157 -11.31 66.73 1.85
CA SER A 157 -12.01 67.55 2.85
C SER A 157 -11.51 69.00 2.87
N THR A 158 -10.19 69.21 2.78
CA THR A 158 -9.60 70.55 2.70
C THR A 158 -10.05 71.28 1.43
N LEU A 159 -10.15 70.58 0.30
CA LEU A 159 -10.61 71.15 -0.97
C LEU A 159 -12.10 71.55 -0.92
N LEU A 160 -12.94 70.76 -0.25
CA LEU A 160 -14.39 71.00 -0.16
C LEU A 160 -14.76 72.07 0.87
N TRP A 161 -14.08 72.11 2.02
CA TRP A 161 -14.42 73.00 3.13
C TRP A 161 -13.52 74.22 3.24
N GLY A 162 -12.30 74.15 2.70
CA GLY A 162 -11.32 75.25 2.73
C GLY A 162 -11.81 76.51 2.00
N PRO A 163 -12.26 76.44 0.73
CA PRO A 163 -12.72 77.62 0.00
C PRO A 163 -13.95 78.29 0.64
N PRO A 164 -15.02 77.55 1.04
CA PRO A 164 -16.12 78.15 1.81
C PRO A 164 -15.67 78.76 3.15
N ALA A 165 -14.75 78.12 3.88
CA ALA A 165 -14.24 78.66 5.14
C ALA A 165 -13.42 79.95 4.94
N LEU A 166 -12.59 80.02 3.90
CA LEU A 166 -11.85 81.24 3.52
C LEU A 166 -12.80 82.37 3.15
N PHE A 167 -13.87 82.06 2.39
CA PHE A 167 -14.93 83.01 2.08
C PHE A 167 -15.63 83.54 3.32
N LEU A 168 -15.93 82.66 4.27
CA LEU A 168 -16.54 83.09 5.52
C LEU A 168 -15.63 83.95 6.37
N GLY A 169 -14.34 83.63 6.43
CA GLY A 169 -13.37 84.43 7.16
C GLY A 169 -13.26 85.85 6.61
N THR A 170 -13.17 86.00 5.28
CA THR A 170 -13.13 87.33 4.63
C THR A 170 -14.45 88.07 4.83
N TRP A 171 -15.59 87.39 4.65
CA TRP A 171 -16.91 87.96 4.89
C TRP A 171 -17.10 88.44 6.33
N GLN A 172 -16.75 87.62 7.33
CA GLN A 172 -16.86 87.99 8.74
C GLN A 172 -15.97 89.17 9.07
N GLY A 173 -14.75 89.22 8.51
CA GLY A 173 -13.86 90.37 8.63
C GLY A 173 -14.51 91.66 8.13
N LEU A 174 -15.09 91.64 6.92
CA LEU A 174 -15.77 92.79 6.34
C LEU A 174 -16.96 93.26 7.18
N VAL A 175 -17.76 92.32 7.70
CA VAL A 175 -18.91 92.63 8.57
C VAL A 175 -18.45 93.21 9.91
N ALA A 176 -17.40 92.64 10.53
CA ALA A 176 -16.85 93.13 11.80
C ALA A 176 -16.28 94.56 11.68
N HIS A 177 -15.85 94.97 10.49
CA HIS A 177 -15.37 96.34 10.20
C HIS A 177 -16.50 97.29 9.74
N GLY A 178 -17.76 96.92 9.92
CA GLY A 178 -18.92 97.80 9.72
C GLY A 178 -19.62 97.67 8.36
N THR A 179 -19.24 96.70 7.51
CA THR A 179 -19.94 96.46 6.23
C THR A 179 -21.26 95.71 6.48
N PRO A 180 -22.40 96.14 5.92
CA PRO A 180 -23.65 95.40 6.06
C PRO A 180 -23.54 93.98 5.47
N PRO A 181 -24.07 92.95 6.15
CA PRO A 181 -23.97 91.53 5.75
C PRO A 181 -24.34 91.25 4.28
N ALA A 182 -25.42 91.85 3.79
CA ALA A 182 -25.89 91.64 2.41
C ALA A 182 -24.92 92.18 1.35
N SER A 183 -24.23 93.29 1.64
CA SER A 183 -23.23 93.89 0.74
C SER A 183 -21.85 93.25 0.85
N ALA A 184 -21.55 92.53 1.94
CA ALA A 184 -20.27 91.86 2.14
C ALA A 184 -20.10 90.60 1.26
N ASN A 185 -21.20 89.94 0.86
CA ASN A 185 -21.19 88.71 0.04
C ASN A 185 -20.36 88.81 -1.26
N PRO A 186 -20.65 89.73 -2.21
CA PRO A 186 -19.91 89.79 -3.48
C PRO A 186 -18.46 90.25 -3.31
N ILE A 187 -18.16 91.04 -2.27
CA ILE A 187 -16.81 91.51 -1.95
C ILE A 187 -15.98 90.34 -1.41
N ALA A 188 -16.51 89.60 -0.43
CA ALA A 188 -15.86 88.42 0.13
C ALA A 188 -15.60 87.34 -0.93
N TYR A 189 -16.55 87.12 -1.86
CA TYR A 189 -16.35 86.19 -2.97
C TYR A 189 -15.23 86.63 -3.90
N ARG A 190 -15.18 87.92 -4.26
CA ARG A 190 -14.12 88.48 -5.10
C ARG A 190 -12.76 88.37 -4.41
N GLU A 191 -12.65 88.72 -3.14
CA GLU A 191 -11.38 88.65 -2.40
C GLU A 191 -10.91 87.20 -2.23
N THR A 192 -11.83 86.29 -1.92
CA THR A 192 -11.52 84.86 -1.75
C THR A 192 -11.15 84.20 -3.08
N SER A 193 -11.83 84.56 -4.16
CA SER A 193 -11.47 84.07 -5.50
C SER A 193 -10.11 84.59 -5.96
N VAL A 194 -9.74 85.84 -5.61
CA VAL A 194 -8.38 86.35 -5.84
C VAL A 194 -7.35 85.58 -5.00
N ALA A 195 -7.65 85.27 -3.74
CA ALA A 195 -6.77 84.47 -2.90
C ALA A 195 -6.55 83.04 -3.45
N LEU A 196 -7.52 82.51 -4.19
CA LEU A 196 -7.48 81.19 -4.83
C LEU A 196 -7.11 81.25 -6.32
N VAL A 197 -6.70 82.40 -6.87
CA VAL A 197 -6.59 82.64 -8.33
C VAL A 197 -5.73 81.62 -9.09
N ASN A 198 -4.73 81.03 -8.44
CA ASN A 198 -3.83 80.03 -9.02
C ASN A 198 -4.28 78.57 -8.75
N GLN A 199 -5.47 78.35 -8.20
CA GLN A 199 -5.99 77.05 -7.82
C GLN A 199 -7.38 76.82 -8.44
N THR A 200 -7.41 76.14 -9.59
CA THR A 200 -8.62 75.92 -10.39
C THR A 200 -9.71 75.13 -9.65
N ALA A 201 -9.36 74.03 -8.98
CA ALA A 201 -10.35 73.20 -8.27
C ALA A 201 -10.98 73.93 -7.05
N PRO A 202 -10.22 74.59 -6.15
CA PRO A 202 -10.77 75.45 -5.09
C PRO A 202 -11.68 76.58 -5.58
N LEU A 203 -11.34 77.19 -6.72
CA LEU A 203 -12.14 78.24 -7.36
C LEU A 203 -13.49 77.70 -7.82
N GLU A 204 -13.53 76.50 -8.40
CA GLU A 204 -14.76 75.85 -8.82
C GLU A 204 -15.65 75.47 -7.62
N VAL A 205 -15.05 74.98 -6.52
CA VAL A 205 -15.75 74.74 -5.25
C VAL A 205 -16.37 76.03 -4.73
N LEU A 206 -15.57 77.10 -4.66
CA LEU A 206 -16.02 78.41 -4.18
C LEU A 206 -17.17 78.95 -5.03
N ARG A 207 -17.06 78.81 -6.36
CA ARG A 207 -18.08 79.24 -7.31
C ARG A 207 -19.39 78.48 -7.13
N ALA A 208 -19.32 77.16 -7.05
CA ALA A 208 -20.50 76.34 -6.83
C ALA A 208 -21.15 76.56 -5.45
N PHE A 209 -20.34 76.81 -4.42
CA PHE A 209 -20.82 77.17 -3.08
C PHE A 209 -21.54 78.54 -3.09
N TYR A 210 -20.95 79.53 -3.75
CA TYR A 210 -21.47 80.89 -3.79
C TYR A 210 -22.70 81.02 -4.70
N ASP A 211 -22.62 80.54 -5.94
CA ASP A 211 -23.67 80.70 -6.97
C ASP A 211 -24.68 79.55 -7.01
N GLY A 212 -24.37 78.41 -6.41
CA GLY A 212 -25.15 77.17 -6.52
C GLY A 212 -24.80 76.37 -7.79
N TYR A 213 -25.00 75.06 -7.76
CA TYR A 213 -24.73 74.21 -8.93
C TYR A 213 -25.90 74.24 -9.93
N GLY A 214 -25.62 74.45 -11.22
CA GLY A 214 -26.62 74.38 -12.29
C GLY A 214 -27.71 75.46 -12.27
N ALA A 215 -27.39 76.67 -11.81
CA ALA A 215 -28.22 77.89 -11.86
C ALA A 215 -29.65 77.78 -11.25
N SER A 216 -29.94 76.72 -10.49
CA SER A 216 -31.26 76.45 -9.89
C SER A 216 -31.20 76.07 -8.40
N GLY A 217 -30.00 75.92 -7.83
CA GLY A 217 -29.80 75.69 -6.40
C GLY A 217 -29.59 76.98 -5.62
N ALA A 218 -30.12 77.06 -4.40
CA ALA A 218 -29.91 78.19 -3.49
C ALA A 218 -28.46 78.21 -2.99
N GLY A 219 -27.53 78.73 -3.80
CA GLY A 219 -26.17 79.06 -3.38
C GLY A 219 -26.16 80.10 -2.27
N PHE A 220 -24.98 80.34 -1.67
CA PHE A 220 -24.86 81.31 -0.57
C PHE A 220 -25.32 82.72 -0.97
N ASN A 221 -25.17 83.07 -2.26
CA ASN A 221 -25.62 84.33 -2.84
C ASN A 221 -27.16 84.41 -3.00
N GLY A 222 -27.85 83.27 -3.13
CA GLY A 222 -29.30 83.19 -3.40
C GLY A 222 -30.19 82.93 -2.18
N THR A 223 -29.60 82.62 -1.01
CA THR A 223 -30.35 82.37 0.23
C THR A 223 -30.63 83.68 0.96
N ALA A 224 -31.80 84.28 0.69
CA ALA A 224 -32.22 85.58 1.22
C ALA A 224 -32.26 85.72 2.77
N ASN A 225 -32.15 84.62 3.52
CA ASN A 225 -32.30 84.60 4.98
C ASN A 225 -30.99 84.58 5.78
N CYS A 226 -29.82 84.55 5.15
CA CYS A 226 -28.55 84.44 5.88
C CYS A 226 -27.91 85.78 6.24
N ALA A 227 -28.42 86.89 5.68
CA ALA A 227 -27.98 88.24 5.97
C ALA A 227 -28.69 88.89 7.18
N GLY A 228 -29.76 88.29 7.70
CA GLY A 228 -30.68 88.93 8.65
C GLY A 228 -30.60 88.46 10.12
N ASP A 229 -29.96 87.32 10.43
CA ASP A 229 -29.95 86.77 11.79
C ASP A 229 -28.57 86.18 12.17
N PRO A 230 -27.83 86.76 13.14
CA PRO A 230 -26.46 86.38 13.47
C PRO A 230 -26.21 85.09 14.29
N PRO A 231 -27.19 84.33 14.84
CA PRO A 231 -26.86 83.15 15.66
C PRO A 231 -26.69 81.83 14.88
N THR A 232 -26.28 81.89 13.61
CA THR A 232 -24.90 81.51 13.22
C THR A 232 -24.81 81.42 11.70
N VAL A 233 -24.12 82.36 11.07
CA VAL A 233 -23.74 82.33 9.65
C VAL A 233 -23.09 80.99 9.26
N VAL A 234 -22.40 80.37 10.23
CA VAL A 234 -21.83 79.02 10.14
C VAL A 234 -22.90 77.98 9.78
N ALA A 235 -24.09 78.01 10.40
CA ALA A 235 -25.16 77.04 10.13
C ALA A 235 -25.78 77.21 8.73
N CYS A 236 -25.89 78.44 8.24
CA CYS A 236 -26.36 78.68 6.87
C CYS A 236 -25.31 78.18 5.84
N THR A 237 -24.05 78.49 6.09
CA THR A 237 -22.93 78.05 5.25
C THR A 237 -22.86 76.53 5.19
N ASP A 238 -22.93 75.89 6.36
CA ASP A 238 -22.92 74.44 6.47
C ASP A 238 -24.08 73.82 5.67
N ARG A 239 -25.28 74.38 5.77
CA ARG A 239 -26.44 73.95 4.96
C ARG A 239 -26.19 74.08 3.45
N THR A 240 -25.59 75.18 3.00
CA THR A 240 -25.30 75.43 1.58
C THR A 240 -24.18 74.55 1.03
N VAL A 241 -23.12 74.32 1.81
CA VAL A 241 -22.08 73.37 1.42
C VAL A 241 -22.71 71.98 1.31
N ARG A 242 -23.46 71.53 2.32
CA ARG A 242 -24.12 70.21 2.34
C ARG A 242 -25.09 69.98 1.18
N SER A 243 -25.88 70.99 0.79
CA SER A 243 -26.86 70.85 -0.30
C SER A 243 -26.22 70.75 -1.68
N ASN A 244 -24.99 71.24 -1.85
CA ASN A 244 -24.28 71.25 -3.14
C ASN A 244 -23.14 70.20 -3.23
N VAL A 245 -22.97 69.32 -2.22
CA VAL A 245 -21.88 68.32 -2.21
C VAL A 245 -21.99 67.31 -3.35
N ALA A 246 -23.16 66.71 -3.57
CA ALA A 246 -23.30 65.62 -4.55
C ALA A 246 -23.04 66.06 -6.01
N PRO A 247 -23.54 67.22 -6.48
CA PRO A 247 -23.25 67.70 -7.84
C PRO A 247 -21.78 68.07 -8.08
N LEU A 248 -21.03 68.40 -7.02
CA LEU A 248 -19.65 68.87 -7.10
C LEU A 248 -18.62 67.73 -7.33
N ILE A 249 -18.99 66.47 -7.13
CA ILE A 249 -18.05 65.33 -7.14
C ILE A 249 -17.59 64.93 -8.55
N GLY A 250 -18.49 64.97 -9.53
CA GLY A 250 -18.19 64.61 -10.93
C GLY A 250 -17.07 65.46 -11.54
N PRO A 251 -17.11 66.80 -11.41
CA PRO A 251 -16.06 67.70 -11.88
C PRO A 251 -14.69 67.53 -11.22
N PHE A 252 -14.60 67.09 -9.95
CA PHE A 252 -13.31 67.04 -9.21
C PHE A 252 -12.38 65.89 -9.58
N PHE A 253 -12.90 64.82 -10.17
CA PHE A 253 -12.12 63.64 -10.52
C PHE A 253 -12.36 63.22 -11.97
N PRO A 254 -12.08 64.11 -12.94
CA PRO A 254 -12.38 63.84 -14.33
C PRO A 254 -11.56 62.65 -14.84
N GLY A 255 -12.24 61.65 -15.41
CA GLY A 255 -11.60 60.47 -15.97
C GLY A 255 -11.05 59.46 -14.94
N ASN A 256 -11.27 59.66 -13.64
CA ASN A 256 -10.89 58.71 -12.60
C ASN A 256 -12.14 58.18 -11.86
N PRO A 257 -12.82 57.16 -12.41
CA PRO A 257 -14.05 56.61 -11.82
C PRO A 257 -13.82 56.00 -10.43
N GLY A 258 -12.60 55.55 -10.13
CA GLY A 258 -12.21 55.11 -8.79
C GLY A 258 -12.25 56.26 -7.78
N ALA A 259 -11.62 57.39 -8.09
CA ALA A 259 -11.61 58.56 -7.23
C ALA A 259 -13.01 59.23 -7.11
N GLN A 260 -13.81 59.23 -8.19
CA GLN A 260 -15.22 59.67 -8.15
C GLN A 260 -16.08 58.80 -7.23
N ASN A 261 -15.92 57.47 -7.30
CA ASN A 261 -16.64 56.55 -6.42
C ASN A 261 -16.16 56.64 -4.97
N VAL A 262 -14.85 56.77 -4.73
CA VAL A 262 -14.29 57.06 -3.40
C VAL A 262 -14.91 58.35 -2.85
N ALA A 263 -14.99 59.42 -3.64
CA ALA A 263 -15.56 60.69 -3.21
C ALA A 263 -17.07 60.62 -2.94
N ASN A 264 -17.86 60.00 -3.84
CA ASN A 264 -19.30 59.76 -3.65
C ASN A 264 -19.60 59.00 -2.36
N VAL A 265 -18.80 57.97 -2.09
CA VAL A 265 -18.97 57.11 -0.91
C VAL A 265 -18.44 57.79 0.36
N THR A 266 -17.31 58.49 0.28
CA THR A 266 -16.71 59.22 1.41
C THR A 266 -17.64 60.35 1.86
N LEU A 267 -18.23 61.08 0.92
CA LEU A 267 -19.12 62.21 1.25
C LEU A 267 -20.52 61.76 1.68
N GLY A 268 -21.00 60.62 1.18
CA GLY A 268 -22.25 59.99 1.64
C GLY A 268 -22.14 59.32 3.02
N SER A 269 -20.96 58.80 3.39
CA SER A 269 -20.73 58.07 4.64
C SER A 269 -20.08 58.88 5.77
N LEU A 270 -19.52 60.06 5.47
CA LEU A 270 -18.90 60.95 6.46
C LEU A 270 -19.88 61.66 7.39
N GLY A 271 -21.20 61.54 7.17
CA GLY A 271 -22.27 62.12 7.99
C GLY A 271 -21.81 63.39 8.71
N VAL A 272 -21.55 64.46 7.92
CA VAL A 272 -20.66 65.59 8.23
C VAL A 272 -20.94 66.26 9.59
N GLU A 273 -20.63 65.61 10.70
CA GLU A 273 -20.55 66.21 12.02
C GLU A 273 -19.28 65.76 12.76
N ASN A 274 -18.58 64.71 12.31
CA ASN A 274 -17.31 64.35 12.96
C ASN A 274 -16.38 63.48 12.10
N SER A 275 -15.34 64.08 11.52
CA SER A 275 -14.30 63.42 10.71
C SER A 275 -13.29 62.58 11.52
N THR A 276 -13.54 62.40 12.82
CA THR A 276 -12.74 61.54 13.71
C THR A 276 -13.32 60.12 13.84
N VAL A 277 -14.46 59.83 13.20
CA VAL A 277 -15.19 58.57 13.39
C VAL A 277 -14.63 57.47 12.47
N TYR A 278 -13.83 56.59 13.05
CA TYR A 278 -13.22 55.39 12.44
C TYR A 278 -14.19 54.51 11.62
N ALA A 279 -15.49 54.57 11.90
CA ALA A 279 -16.54 53.84 11.18
C ALA A 279 -16.77 54.33 9.73
N SER A 280 -16.50 55.61 9.44
CA SER A 280 -16.63 56.17 8.09
C SER A 280 -15.48 55.70 7.19
N VAL A 281 -14.23 55.75 7.70
CA VAL A 281 -13.03 55.19 7.04
C VAL A 281 -13.21 53.70 6.74
N ARG A 282 -13.80 52.94 7.67
CA ARG A 282 -14.15 51.52 7.50
C ARG A 282 -15.09 51.26 6.33
N THR A 283 -16.15 52.06 6.20
CA THR A 283 -17.17 51.88 5.16
C THR A 283 -16.63 52.24 3.78
N THR A 284 -15.86 53.33 3.69
CA THR A 284 -15.19 53.75 2.46
C THR A 284 -14.15 52.73 2.00
N ALA A 285 -13.31 52.22 2.90
CA ALA A 285 -12.30 51.24 2.52
C ALA A 285 -12.91 49.91 2.06
N ALA A 286 -14.01 49.46 2.67
CA ALA A 286 -14.73 48.27 2.23
C ALA A 286 -15.30 48.38 0.80
N ILE A 287 -15.78 49.58 0.43
CA ILE A 287 -16.38 49.83 -0.90
C ILE A 287 -15.32 50.06 -1.97
N VAL A 288 -14.17 50.64 -1.60
CA VAL A 288 -13.09 50.98 -2.55
C VAL A 288 -12.16 49.79 -2.77
N LEU A 289 -11.73 49.13 -1.68
CA LEU A 289 -10.80 48.00 -1.73
C LEU A 289 -11.50 46.70 -2.12
N GLY A 290 -12.81 46.56 -1.87
CA GLY A 290 -13.60 45.36 -2.20
C GLY A 290 -13.48 44.96 -3.66
N PRO A 291 -13.87 45.84 -4.59
CA PRO A 291 -13.75 45.59 -6.02
C PRO A 291 -12.30 45.42 -6.50
N THR A 292 -11.34 46.16 -5.93
CA THR A 292 -9.91 46.04 -6.32
C THR A 292 -9.27 44.76 -5.80
N LEU A 293 -9.77 44.19 -4.72
CA LEU A 293 -9.32 42.93 -4.15
C LEU A 293 -10.15 41.73 -4.61
N GLY A 294 -11.21 41.93 -5.40
CA GLY A 294 -12.13 40.86 -5.77
C GLY A 294 -12.84 40.23 -4.57
N LEU A 295 -12.94 40.95 -3.45
CA LEU A 295 -13.50 40.47 -2.18
C LEU A 295 -14.83 41.18 -1.89
N PRO A 296 -15.86 40.49 -1.38
CA PRO A 296 -17.15 41.11 -1.09
C PRO A 296 -16.98 42.30 -0.11
N PRO A 297 -17.66 43.44 -0.33
CA PRO A 297 -17.58 44.60 0.57
C PRO A 297 -17.92 44.25 2.03
N LYS A 298 -18.86 43.32 2.24
CA LYS A 298 -19.22 42.78 3.56
C LYS A 298 -18.03 42.08 4.26
N TRP A 299 -17.21 41.35 3.51
CA TRP A 299 -16.05 40.61 4.02
C TRP A 299 -14.91 41.55 4.43
N ILE A 300 -14.63 42.58 3.63
CA ILE A 300 -13.69 43.65 4.04
C ILE A 300 -14.23 44.39 5.26
N GLY A 301 -15.54 44.63 5.32
CA GLY A 301 -16.21 45.17 6.49
C GLY A 301 -15.93 44.36 7.76
N THR A 302 -15.94 43.03 7.68
CA THR A 302 -15.61 42.12 8.80
C THR A 302 -14.15 42.20 9.22
N ILE A 303 -13.20 42.11 8.28
CA ILE A 303 -11.75 42.21 8.58
C ILE A 303 -11.41 43.57 9.20
N TRP A 304 -12.02 44.64 8.69
CA TRP A 304 -11.81 45.98 9.20
C TRP A 304 -12.39 46.18 10.62
N ALA A 305 -13.44 45.44 10.99
CA ALA A 305 -14.01 45.45 12.34
C ALA A 305 -12.99 44.97 13.39
N GLU A 306 -12.14 44.02 12.99
CA GLU A 306 -11.12 43.38 13.82
C GLU A 306 -9.78 44.13 13.83
N PHE A 307 -9.58 45.05 12.87
CA PHE A 307 -8.36 45.85 12.71
C PHE A 307 -7.92 46.66 13.95
N PRO A 308 -8.81 47.25 14.77
CA PRO A 308 -8.41 47.95 16.00
C PRO A 308 -7.78 47.03 17.06
N ARG A 309 -8.01 45.71 16.98
CA ARG A 309 -7.40 44.69 17.84
C ARG A 309 -6.25 43.94 17.16
N GLY A 310 -6.18 44.03 15.84
CA GLY A 310 -5.09 43.60 14.99
C GLY A 310 -5.14 42.12 14.62
N ILE A 311 -5.05 41.81 13.33
CA ILE A 311 -4.48 40.54 12.86
C ILE A 311 -2.97 40.78 12.69
N SER A 312 -2.27 40.83 13.82
CA SER A 312 -0.84 41.17 13.88
C SER A 312 0.08 39.98 13.62
N SER A 313 -0.48 38.77 13.64
CA SER A 313 0.25 37.52 13.42
C SER A 313 -0.62 36.49 12.71
N PRO A 314 0.00 35.52 12.02
CA PRO A 314 -0.70 34.38 11.44
C PRO A 314 -1.61 33.66 12.45
N ALA A 315 -1.18 33.54 13.71
CA ALA A 315 -1.95 32.88 14.76
C ALA A 315 -3.29 33.54 15.06
N VAL A 316 -3.34 34.89 15.05
CA VAL A 316 -4.60 35.64 15.24
C VAL A 316 -5.50 35.48 14.01
N ALA A 317 -4.93 35.44 12.81
CA ALA A 317 -5.66 35.20 11.57
C ALA A 317 -6.33 33.81 11.58
N THR A 318 -5.58 32.78 11.99
CA THR A 318 -6.07 31.41 12.12
C THR A 318 -7.14 31.30 13.20
N ALA A 319 -6.97 31.93 14.36
CA ALA A 319 -7.98 31.92 15.43
C ALA A 319 -9.30 32.57 14.99
N TRP A 320 -9.23 33.72 14.31
CA TRP A 320 -10.39 34.38 13.73
C TRP A 320 -11.05 33.52 12.65
N ALA A 321 -10.26 32.92 11.76
CA ALA A 321 -10.78 32.08 10.69
C ALA A 321 -11.47 30.83 11.25
N ASN A 322 -10.87 30.15 12.22
CA ASN A 322 -11.48 29.01 12.92
C ASN A 322 -12.81 29.40 13.59
N ALA A 323 -12.86 30.55 14.28
CA ALA A 323 -14.09 31.05 14.89
C ALA A 323 -15.16 31.41 13.84
N THR A 324 -14.74 31.96 12.71
CA THR A 324 -15.63 32.31 11.60
C THR A 324 -16.21 31.06 10.95
N VAL A 325 -15.37 30.06 10.65
CA VAL A 325 -15.82 28.77 10.11
C VAL A 325 -16.72 28.05 11.10
N ALA A 326 -16.40 28.04 12.39
CA ALA A 326 -17.25 27.39 13.40
C ALA A 326 -18.67 28.02 13.50
N ASN A 327 -18.80 29.31 13.21
CA ASN A 327 -20.07 30.04 13.29
C ASN A 327 -20.81 30.17 11.95
N ALA A 328 -20.18 29.82 10.83
CA ALA A 328 -20.75 29.91 9.49
C ALA A 328 -21.05 28.52 8.93
N SER A 329 -22.22 28.35 8.32
CA SER A 329 -22.53 27.11 7.58
C SER A 329 -21.70 27.06 6.29
N TYR A 330 -21.34 25.84 5.87
CA TYR A 330 -20.62 25.48 4.63
C TYR A 330 -21.06 26.31 3.38
N TYR A 331 -22.31 26.79 3.33
CA TYR A 331 -22.88 27.55 2.22
C TYR A 331 -23.58 28.88 2.58
N ALA A 332 -23.45 29.39 3.81
CA ALA A 332 -24.24 30.55 4.28
C ALA A 332 -23.45 31.89 4.42
N GLU A 333 -22.31 32.04 3.72
CA GLU A 333 -21.30 33.14 3.78
C GLU A 333 -20.41 33.13 5.04
N PRO A 334 -19.06 33.23 4.95
CA PRO A 334 -18.22 34.05 4.05
C PRO A 334 -17.72 33.29 2.80
N LEU A 335 -16.85 33.91 1.98
CA LEU A 335 -16.33 33.45 0.66
C LEU A 335 -16.55 31.96 0.35
N PRO A 336 -17.22 31.57 -0.76
CA PRO A 336 -17.44 30.17 -1.07
C PRO A 336 -16.13 29.40 -1.05
N ILE A 337 -16.12 28.24 -0.39
CA ILE A 337 -14.95 27.37 -0.31
C ILE A 337 -14.48 27.12 -1.75
N PRO A 338 -13.19 27.37 -2.08
CA PRO A 338 -12.67 27.01 -3.38
C PRO A 338 -13.00 25.56 -3.70
N HIS A 339 -13.48 25.30 -4.91
CA HIS A 339 -13.89 23.95 -5.33
C HIS A 339 -12.78 22.91 -5.14
N SER A 340 -11.51 23.34 -5.27
CA SER A 340 -10.33 22.52 -5.00
C SER A 340 -10.27 21.97 -3.57
N ILE A 341 -10.68 22.76 -2.56
CA ILE A 341 -10.73 22.33 -1.16
C ILE A 341 -11.97 21.47 -0.92
N SER A 342 -13.13 21.87 -1.43
CA SER A 342 -14.36 21.09 -1.22
C SER A 342 -14.26 19.70 -1.85
N ALA A 343 -13.68 19.57 -3.04
CA ALA A 343 -13.60 18.30 -3.75
C ALA A 343 -12.58 17.31 -3.15
N GLU A 344 -11.67 17.77 -2.30
CA GLU A 344 -10.74 16.92 -1.57
C GLU A 344 -11.41 16.25 -0.36
N PHE A 345 -12.38 16.91 0.27
CA PHE A 345 -12.94 16.49 1.56
C PHE A 345 -14.44 16.22 1.57
N VAL A 346 -15.17 16.58 0.50
CA VAL A 346 -16.62 16.40 0.38
C VAL A 346 -16.93 15.85 -1.01
N ASP A 347 -17.78 14.83 -1.06
CA ASP A 347 -18.14 14.22 -2.34
C ASP A 347 -19.01 15.16 -3.19
N PRO A 348 -19.06 14.96 -4.52
CA PRO A 348 -19.86 15.81 -5.41
C PRO A 348 -21.36 15.84 -5.08
N ALA A 349 -21.88 14.79 -4.43
CA ALA A 349 -23.28 14.70 -4.02
C ALA A 349 -23.57 15.36 -2.65
N GLY A 350 -22.55 15.75 -1.89
CA GLY A 350 -22.69 16.30 -0.54
C GLY A 350 -23.24 15.29 0.47
N THR A 351 -23.05 13.99 0.25
CA THR A 351 -23.50 12.88 1.11
C THR A 351 -22.37 12.22 1.90
N ALA A 352 -21.11 12.53 1.58
CA ALA A 352 -19.93 12.03 2.27
C ALA A 352 -18.93 13.15 2.57
N SER A 353 -18.24 13.04 3.71
CA SER A 353 -17.15 13.95 4.08
C SER A 353 -15.98 13.18 4.69
N LEU A 354 -14.77 13.71 4.50
CA LEU A 354 -13.51 13.13 4.95
C LEU A 354 -12.85 13.95 6.06
N ILE A 355 -12.26 13.24 7.01
CA ILE A 355 -11.20 13.76 7.87
C ILE A 355 -9.93 12.94 7.56
N VAL A 356 -8.85 13.63 7.21
CA VAL A 356 -7.52 13.04 7.00
C VAL A 356 -6.74 13.21 8.30
N VAL A 357 -6.28 12.11 8.87
CA VAL A 357 -5.41 12.12 10.05
C VAL A 357 -4.01 11.71 9.60
N SER A 358 -3.05 12.60 9.79
CA SER A 358 -1.65 12.40 9.40
C SER A 358 -0.79 12.12 10.62
N PHE A 359 0.08 11.12 10.54
CA PHE A 359 0.98 10.76 11.63
C PHE A 359 2.38 11.36 11.42
N SER A 360 3.04 11.64 12.55
CA SER A 360 4.40 12.20 12.62
C SER A 360 5.49 11.18 12.27
N VAL A 361 5.14 9.90 12.26
CA VAL A 361 6.02 8.75 12.00
C VAL A 361 5.37 7.81 10.98
N ASP A 362 6.17 6.97 10.36
CA ASP A 362 5.72 5.96 9.41
C ASP A 362 5.10 4.72 10.09
N ASP A 363 4.32 3.93 9.34
CA ASP A 363 3.66 2.70 9.81
C ASP A 363 4.64 1.62 10.28
N SER A 364 5.89 1.68 9.82
CA SER A 364 6.98 0.79 10.25
C SER A 364 7.62 1.18 11.58
N PHE A 365 7.32 2.36 12.13
CA PHE A 365 7.91 2.82 13.38
C PHE A 365 7.46 1.96 14.56
N THR A 366 8.40 1.54 15.40
CA THR A 366 8.14 0.69 16.57
C THR A 366 8.82 1.25 17.82
N VAL A 367 8.15 1.11 18.98
CA VAL A 367 8.69 1.46 20.30
C VAL A 367 8.48 0.29 21.24
N GLY A 368 9.58 -0.34 21.68
CA GLY A 368 9.50 -1.52 22.55
C GLY A 368 8.73 -2.71 21.95
N GLY A 369 8.67 -2.79 20.60
CA GLY A 369 7.90 -3.80 19.88
C GLY A 369 6.42 -3.47 19.65
N ALA A 370 5.90 -2.39 20.23
CA ALA A 370 4.57 -1.86 19.91
C ALA A 370 4.63 -0.97 18.66
N LYS A 371 3.53 -0.92 17.90
CA LYS A 371 3.36 -0.07 16.72
C LYS A 371 2.41 1.09 17.08
N PRO A 372 2.95 2.24 17.50
CA PRO A 372 2.13 3.30 18.07
C PRO A 372 1.12 3.91 17.08
N VAL A 373 1.42 3.94 15.77
CA VAL A 373 0.45 4.39 14.77
C VAL A 373 -0.80 3.51 14.76
N TYR A 374 -0.63 2.20 14.95
CA TYR A 374 -1.75 1.26 14.99
C TYR A 374 -2.54 1.37 16.29
N ASP A 375 -1.87 1.67 17.40
CA ASP A 375 -2.52 1.99 18.66
C ASP A 375 -3.37 3.27 18.53
N ASP A 376 -2.82 4.32 17.91
CA ASP A 376 -3.55 5.57 17.62
C ASP A 376 -4.76 5.33 16.71
N ILE A 377 -4.64 4.47 15.69
CA ILE A 377 -5.76 4.09 14.80
C ILE A 377 -6.87 3.38 15.58
N ASN A 378 -6.54 2.41 16.43
CA ASN A 378 -7.50 1.73 17.28
C ASN A 378 -8.20 2.69 18.25
N GLU A 379 -7.45 3.65 18.77
CA GLU A 379 -7.97 4.68 19.67
C GLU A 379 -8.91 5.67 18.94
N ILE A 380 -8.59 6.04 17.70
CA ILE A 380 -9.51 6.82 16.83
C ILE A 380 -10.85 6.08 16.68
N ASN A 381 -10.84 4.78 16.39
CA ASN A 381 -12.06 3.96 16.29
C ASN A 381 -12.89 3.93 17.58
N ARG A 382 -12.25 4.12 18.74
CA ARG A 382 -12.92 4.20 20.04
C ARG A 382 -13.54 5.58 20.30
N ILE A 383 -12.85 6.65 19.89
CA ILE A 383 -13.24 8.04 20.16
C ILE A 383 -14.39 8.50 19.25
N VAL A 384 -14.28 8.22 17.94
CA VAL A 384 -15.16 8.80 16.91
C VAL A 384 -16.65 8.49 17.15
N PRO A 385 -17.07 7.23 17.45
CA PRO A 385 -18.49 6.94 17.68
C PRO A 385 -19.07 7.70 18.88
N GLY A 386 -18.29 7.85 19.95
CA GLY A 386 -18.70 8.61 21.14
C GLY A 386 -18.83 10.12 20.86
N ALA A 387 -17.89 10.67 20.08
CA ALA A 387 -17.93 12.07 19.67
C ALA A 387 -19.11 12.37 18.73
N LEU A 388 -19.43 11.47 17.80
CA LEU A 388 -20.60 11.58 16.93
C LEU A 388 -21.91 11.56 17.74
N ALA A 389 -22.06 10.60 18.65
CA ALA A 389 -23.25 10.48 19.49
C ALA A 389 -23.46 11.67 20.43
N ALA A 390 -22.37 12.29 20.91
CA ALA A 390 -22.43 13.48 21.75
C ALA A 390 -22.80 14.76 20.96
N ALA A 391 -22.41 14.84 19.68
CA ALA A 391 -22.65 16.00 18.84
C ALA A 391 -24.11 16.08 18.34
N ASP A 392 -24.66 14.98 17.84
CA ASP A 392 -26.05 14.89 17.42
C ASP A 392 -26.59 13.45 17.58
N PRO A 393 -27.26 13.13 18.70
CA PRO A 393 -27.74 11.78 18.98
C PRO A 393 -28.91 11.35 18.09
N THR A 394 -29.54 12.27 17.33
CA THR A 394 -30.70 11.97 16.48
C THR A 394 -30.32 11.63 15.04
N ARG A 395 -29.10 11.98 14.65
CA ARG A 395 -28.63 11.84 13.27
C ARG A 395 -27.78 10.58 13.12
N ALA A 396 -28.21 9.69 12.22
CA ALA A 396 -27.41 8.54 11.83
C ALA A 396 -26.32 8.97 10.84
N ILE A 397 -25.11 9.23 11.33
CA ILE A 397 -23.90 9.36 10.52
C ILE A 397 -23.16 8.03 10.59
N SER A 398 -22.92 7.40 9.44
CA SER A 398 -22.06 6.22 9.39
C SER A 398 -20.59 6.65 9.37
N PHE A 399 -19.74 5.86 10.01
CA PHE A 399 -18.32 6.11 10.12
C PHE A 399 -17.55 4.87 9.68
N GLU A 400 -16.62 5.05 8.75
CA GLU A 400 -15.72 4.03 8.25
C GLU A 400 -14.30 4.59 8.22
N GLN A 401 -13.33 3.85 8.77
CA GLN A 401 -11.92 4.23 8.72
C GLN A 401 -11.19 3.43 7.65
N THR A 402 -10.42 4.10 6.79
CA THR A 402 -9.62 3.48 5.73
C THR A 402 -8.32 4.26 5.48
N GLY A 403 -7.66 4.03 4.35
CA GLY A 403 -6.33 4.55 4.02
C GLY A 403 -5.23 3.53 4.28
N THR A 404 -4.01 3.83 3.84
CA THR A 404 -2.87 2.90 3.87
C THR A 404 -2.63 2.34 5.26
N SER A 405 -2.56 3.19 6.28
CA SER A 405 -2.24 2.76 7.65
C SER A 405 -3.34 1.90 8.28
N ALA A 406 -4.61 2.21 8.02
CA ALA A 406 -5.74 1.42 8.52
C ALA A 406 -5.87 0.07 7.80
N LEU A 407 -5.57 0.04 6.49
CA LEU A 407 -5.55 -1.20 5.72
C LEU A 407 -4.36 -2.10 6.12
N ASP A 408 -3.20 -1.51 6.39
CA ASP A 408 -2.02 -2.26 6.88
C ASP A 408 -2.25 -2.85 8.27
N LEU A 409 -2.95 -2.12 9.16
CA LEU A 409 -3.41 -2.67 10.45
C LEU A 409 -4.40 -3.83 10.24
N ALA A 410 -5.37 -3.69 9.33
CA ALA A 410 -6.32 -4.75 9.02
C ALA A 410 -5.59 -5.99 8.48
N GLN A 411 -4.59 -5.81 7.60
CA GLN A 411 -3.73 -6.87 7.12
C GLN A 411 -2.96 -7.54 8.27
N GLN A 412 -2.34 -6.77 9.17
CA GLN A 412 -1.62 -7.33 10.31
C GLN A 412 -2.53 -8.15 11.22
N THR A 413 -3.73 -7.64 11.49
CA THR A 413 -4.73 -8.29 12.34
C THR A 413 -5.13 -9.64 11.74
N ILE A 414 -5.45 -9.69 10.46
CA ILE A 414 -5.81 -10.94 9.75
C ILE A 414 -4.67 -11.94 9.72
N LEU A 415 -3.43 -11.49 9.50
CA LEU A 415 -2.26 -12.38 9.51
C LEU A 415 -2.02 -12.96 10.90
N ASN A 416 -2.16 -12.16 11.96
CA ASN A 416 -2.05 -12.62 13.34
C ASN A 416 -3.17 -13.60 13.73
N GLU A 417 -4.41 -13.33 13.32
CA GLU A 417 -5.54 -14.27 13.50
C GLU A 417 -5.28 -15.58 12.74
N SER A 418 -4.77 -15.49 11.51
CA SER A 418 -4.42 -16.66 10.71
C SER A 418 -3.30 -17.47 11.38
N LEU A 419 -2.28 -16.83 11.95
CA LEU A 419 -1.22 -17.48 12.71
C LEU A 419 -1.79 -18.26 13.92
N ALA A 420 -2.66 -17.63 14.70
CA ALA A 420 -3.28 -18.24 15.86
C ALA A 420 -4.20 -19.43 15.52
N LEU A 421 -4.84 -19.38 14.34
CA LEU A 421 -5.83 -20.38 13.92
C LEU A 421 -5.21 -21.54 13.11
N VAL A 422 -4.27 -21.26 12.20
CA VAL A 422 -3.68 -22.26 11.31
C VAL A 422 -2.87 -23.29 12.11
N LEU A 423 -1.95 -22.85 12.98
CA LEU A 423 -1.05 -23.73 13.73
C LEU A 423 -1.76 -24.90 14.47
N PRO A 424 -2.76 -24.66 15.35
CA PRO A 424 -3.42 -25.75 16.08
C PRO A 424 -4.18 -26.69 15.14
N ILE A 425 -4.77 -26.17 14.05
CA ILE A 425 -5.46 -26.98 13.05
C ILE A 425 -4.46 -27.87 12.30
N THR A 426 -3.32 -27.32 11.87
CA THR A 426 -2.25 -28.09 11.22
C THR A 426 -1.77 -29.20 12.13
N VAL A 427 -1.43 -28.91 13.38
CA VAL A 427 -0.97 -29.91 14.35
C VAL A 427 -2.02 -31.00 14.56
N ALA A 428 -3.27 -30.63 14.82
CA ALA A 428 -4.34 -31.60 15.03
C ALA A 428 -4.57 -32.49 13.80
N LEU A 429 -4.66 -31.88 12.61
CA LEU A 429 -4.88 -32.58 11.35
C LEU A 429 -3.75 -33.58 11.06
N LEU A 430 -2.51 -33.12 11.17
CA LEU A 430 -1.35 -33.97 10.91
C LEU A 430 -1.19 -35.08 11.95
N MET A 431 -1.49 -34.81 13.23
CA MET A 431 -1.53 -35.84 14.26
C MET A 431 -2.57 -36.92 13.92
N VAL A 432 -3.77 -36.53 13.50
CA VAL A 432 -4.84 -37.47 13.11
C VAL A 432 -4.43 -38.30 11.89
N ILE A 433 -3.98 -37.67 10.81
CA ILE A 433 -3.61 -38.39 9.57
C ILE A 433 -2.45 -39.36 9.84
N THR A 434 -1.44 -38.93 10.60
CA THR A 434 -0.29 -39.77 10.96
C THR A 434 -0.69 -40.92 11.89
N ALA A 435 -1.56 -40.65 12.87
CA ALA A 435 -2.11 -41.68 13.76
C ALA A 435 -2.89 -42.74 12.96
N LEU A 436 -3.69 -42.32 11.98
CA LEU A 436 -4.46 -43.21 11.11
C LEU A 436 -3.55 -44.05 10.21
N TYR A 437 -2.52 -43.45 9.62
CA TYR A 437 -1.57 -44.14 8.74
C TYR A 437 -0.80 -45.25 9.47
N PHE A 438 -0.23 -44.94 10.64
CA PHE A 438 0.50 -45.91 11.45
C PHE A 438 -0.43 -46.79 12.30
N ARG A 439 -1.71 -46.42 12.44
CA ARG A 439 -2.68 -47.02 13.38
C ARG A 439 -2.15 -47.03 14.81
N ALA A 440 -1.45 -45.97 15.18
CA ALA A 440 -0.74 -45.85 16.44
C ALA A 440 -0.71 -44.38 16.89
N PRO A 441 -1.42 -44.02 17.97
CA PRO A 441 -1.50 -42.63 18.44
C PRO A 441 -0.18 -42.12 19.03
N ILE A 442 0.71 -43.01 19.48
CA ILE A 442 2.02 -42.63 20.04
C ILE A 442 3.00 -42.19 18.93
N THR A 443 2.83 -42.72 17.72
CA THR A 443 3.73 -42.41 16.59
C THR A 443 3.78 -40.92 16.24
N PRO A 444 2.64 -40.23 16.01
CA PRO A 444 2.69 -38.78 15.78
C PRO A 444 3.25 -38.03 16.97
N LEU A 445 2.92 -38.39 18.22
CA LEU A 445 3.39 -37.64 19.40
C LEU A 445 4.92 -37.58 19.46
N LEU A 446 5.62 -38.66 19.14
CA LEU A 446 7.09 -38.67 19.07
C LEU A 446 7.64 -37.78 17.96
N ALA A 447 7.04 -37.82 16.76
CA ALA A 447 7.46 -36.98 15.65
C ALA A 447 7.25 -35.49 16.00
N PHE A 448 6.10 -35.16 16.55
CA PHE A 448 5.71 -33.78 16.87
C PHE A 448 6.53 -33.16 18.01
N VAL A 449 7.03 -33.94 18.97
CA VAL A 449 7.97 -33.41 19.98
C VAL A 449 9.24 -32.87 19.31
N GLY A 450 9.80 -33.61 18.36
CA GLY A 450 10.98 -33.14 17.63
C GLY A 450 10.69 -31.91 16.76
N LEU A 451 9.52 -31.89 16.13
CA LEU A 451 9.09 -30.78 15.27
C LEU A 451 8.72 -29.52 16.06
N ALA A 452 8.14 -29.64 17.25
CA ALA A 452 7.88 -28.49 18.11
C ALA A 452 9.18 -27.80 18.53
N ILE A 453 10.22 -28.58 18.86
CA ILE A 453 11.54 -28.04 19.16
C ILE A 453 12.14 -27.36 17.92
N ALA A 454 12.05 -28.00 16.75
CA ALA A 454 12.51 -27.42 15.50
C ALA A 454 11.79 -26.10 15.18
N LEU A 455 10.46 -26.04 15.35
CA LEU A 455 9.66 -24.84 15.10
C LEU A 455 10.08 -23.68 15.99
N VAL A 456 10.22 -23.90 17.30
CA VAL A 456 10.67 -22.84 18.23
C VAL A 456 12.07 -22.34 17.86
N LEU A 457 12.96 -23.23 17.43
CA LEU A 457 14.30 -22.84 16.99
C LEU A 457 14.30 -22.08 15.68
N SER A 458 13.44 -22.47 14.74
CA SER A 458 13.24 -21.74 13.50
C SER A 458 12.70 -20.33 13.77
N LEU A 459 11.68 -20.18 14.63
CA LEU A 459 11.16 -18.87 15.05
C LEU A 459 12.24 -18.03 15.74
N GLY A 460 13.05 -18.63 16.61
CA GLY A 460 14.21 -17.95 17.21
C GLY A 460 15.25 -17.51 16.17
N SER A 461 15.47 -18.31 15.11
CA SER A 461 16.35 -17.93 14.00
C SER A 461 15.76 -16.79 13.17
N THR A 462 14.44 -16.70 13.04
CA THR A 462 13.74 -15.60 12.37
C THR A 462 13.99 -14.26 13.06
N VAL A 463 14.09 -14.24 14.39
CA VAL A 463 14.52 -13.04 15.15
C VAL A 463 15.94 -12.62 14.77
N LEU A 464 16.87 -13.58 14.65
CA LEU A 464 18.25 -13.29 14.25
C LEU A 464 18.33 -12.76 12.82
N ILE A 465 17.56 -13.33 11.90
CA ILE A 465 17.45 -12.84 10.51
C ILE A 465 16.91 -11.40 10.53
N GLY A 466 15.81 -11.19 11.26
CA GLY A 466 15.16 -9.90 11.49
C GLY A 466 16.07 -8.81 12.03
N THR A 467 17.01 -9.19 12.89
CA THR A 467 17.92 -8.26 13.58
C THR A 467 19.18 -7.98 12.76
N PHE A 468 19.75 -8.97 12.08
CA PHE A 468 21.09 -8.88 11.49
C PHE A 468 21.12 -8.90 9.97
N ILE A 469 20.07 -9.37 9.29
CA ILE A 469 20.07 -9.60 7.85
C ILE A 469 19.07 -8.68 7.15
N THR A 470 17.79 -8.81 7.47
CA THR A 470 16.70 -8.09 6.81
C THR A 470 15.45 -8.12 7.68
N HIS A 471 14.57 -7.13 7.54
CA HIS A 471 13.24 -7.17 8.15
C HIS A 471 12.47 -8.41 7.70
N VAL A 472 11.55 -8.91 8.53
CA VAL A 472 10.79 -10.13 8.22
C VAL A 472 9.32 -9.78 8.00
N ASP A 473 8.75 -10.18 6.87
CA ASP A 473 7.31 -10.02 6.68
C ASP A 473 6.51 -10.95 7.59
N THR A 474 5.41 -10.45 8.17
CA THR A 474 4.55 -11.23 9.08
C THR A 474 4.03 -12.53 8.44
N SER A 475 3.72 -12.53 7.13
CA SER A 475 3.23 -13.73 6.43
C SER A 475 4.30 -14.83 6.29
N ALA A 476 5.59 -14.48 6.41
CA ALA A 476 6.67 -15.45 6.41
C ALA A 476 6.55 -16.44 7.58
N LEU A 477 6.08 -15.97 8.74
CA LEU A 477 5.89 -16.80 9.94
C LEU A 477 4.82 -17.87 9.74
N THR A 478 3.68 -17.51 9.14
CA THR A 478 2.60 -18.47 8.87
C THR A 478 3.05 -19.53 7.86
N LEU A 479 3.84 -19.14 6.86
CA LEU A 479 4.45 -20.11 5.94
C LEU A 479 5.49 -20.98 6.67
N GLU A 480 6.33 -20.40 7.51
CA GLU A 480 7.35 -21.11 8.30
C GLU A 480 6.74 -22.26 9.11
N GLU A 481 5.64 -22.01 9.83
CA GLU A 481 4.94 -23.02 10.62
C GLU A 481 4.47 -24.20 9.77
N VAL A 482 3.79 -23.92 8.66
CA VAL A 482 3.25 -24.94 7.76
C VAL A 482 4.38 -25.72 7.08
N PHE A 483 5.48 -25.06 6.74
CA PHE A 483 6.65 -25.71 6.17
C PHE A 483 7.34 -26.64 7.17
N VAL A 484 7.67 -26.14 8.37
CA VAL A 484 8.34 -26.92 9.42
C VAL A 484 7.49 -28.13 9.78
N LEU A 485 6.18 -27.94 9.97
CA LEU A 485 5.27 -29.04 10.30
C LEU A 485 5.06 -29.99 9.13
N GLY A 486 4.77 -29.49 7.93
CA GLY A 486 4.51 -30.33 6.76
C GLY A 486 5.73 -31.14 6.34
N VAL A 487 6.83 -30.44 6.02
CA VAL A 487 8.08 -31.04 5.54
C VAL A 487 8.74 -31.88 6.64
N GLY A 488 8.76 -31.37 7.87
CA GLY A 488 9.35 -32.10 9.00
C GLY A 488 8.56 -33.36 9.39
N THR A 489 7.23 -33.32 9.26
CA THR A 489 6.40 -34.52 9.44
C THR A 489 6.72 -35.54 8.34
N ASP A 490 6.84 -35.11 7.09
CA ASP A 490 7.22 -36.00 5.99
C ASP A 490 8.56 -36.71 6.27
N TYR A 491 9.61 -35.95 6.63
CA TYR A 491 10.93 -36.51 6.95
C TYR A 491 10.89 -37.49 8.12
N SER A 492 10.16 -37.15 9.18
CA SER A 492 10.01 -38.01 10.35
C SER A 492 9.24 -39.29 10.01
N ILE A 493 8.15 -39.18 9.26
CA ILE A 493 7.33 -40.32 8.84
C ILE A 493 8.12 -41.26 7.93
N PHE A 494 8.93 -40.72 7.02
CA PHE A 494 9.73 -41.55 6.13
C PHE A 494 10.76 -42.39 6.91
N LEU A 495 11.44 -41.77 7.89
CA LEU A 495 12.34 -42.45 8.81
C LEU A 495 11.61 -43.51 9.67
N ILE A 496 10.45 -43.17 10.22
CA ILE A 496 9.65 -44.08 11.05
C ILE A 496 9.08 -45.25 10.22
N ALA A 497 8.61 -44.99 9.00
CA ALA A 497 8.11 -45.99 8.08
C ALA A 497 9.22 -46.97 7.69
N ARG A 498 10.44 -46.47 7.45
CA ARG A 498 11.60 -47.33 7.18
C ARG A 498 11.99 -48.14 8.41
N TYR A 499 12.00 -47.53 9.59
CA TYR A 499 12.23 -48.23 10.86
C TYR A 499 11.19 -49.36 11.07
N ARG A 500 9.92 -49.10 10.76
CA ARG A 500 8.84 -50.10 10.79
C ARG A 500 9.12 -51.26 9.83
N GLU A 501 9.54 -50.98 8.60
CA GLU A 501 9.87 -51.99 7.59
C GLU A 501 11.00 -52.92 8.07
N GLU A 502 12.06 -52.38 8.68
CA GLU A 502 13.19 -53.15 9.18
C GLU A 502 12.84 -53.99 10.42
N LEU A 503 11.96 -53.48 11.30
CA LEU A 503 11.40 -54.27 12.41
C LEU A 503 10.55 -55.45 11.89
N VAL A 504 9.77 -55.21 10.82
CA VAL A 504 8.99 -56.25 10.14
C VAL A 504 9.89 -57.31 9.50
N ALA A 505 11.03 -56.90 8.93
CA ALA A 505 12.05 -57.80 8.40
C ALA A 505 12.79 -58.61 9.48
N GLY A 506 12.49 -58.39 10.76
CA GLY A 506 13.03 -59.17 11.88
C GLY A 506 14.33 -58.63 12.47
N ARG A 507 14.76 -57.41 12.11
CA ARG A 507 15.95 -56.78 12.71
C ARG A 507 15.69 -56.33 14.15
N ALA A 508 16.74 -56.33 14.97
CA ALA A 508 16.68 -55.75 16.31
C ALA A 508 16.41 -54.24 16.21
N SER A 509 15.69 -53.66 17.18
CA SER A 509 15.28 -52.25 17.17
C SER A 509 16.45 -51.28 16.95
N LYS A 510 17.57 -51.46 17.66
CA LYS A 510 18.77 -50.62 17.49
C LYS A 510 19.36 -50.72 16.09
N ASP A 511 19.48 -51.92 15.55
CA ASP A 511 20.00 -52.14 14.18
C ASP A 511 19.04 -51.65 13.10
N ALA A 512 17.73 -51.72 13.37
CA ALA A 512 16.69 -51.16 12.52
C ALA A 512 16.79 -49.64 12.42
N VAL A 513 17.10 -48.93 13.53
CA VAL A 513 17.35 -47.48 13.50
C VAL A 513 18.60 -47.14 12.66
N VAL A 514 19.71 -47.86 12.84
CA VAL A 514 20.92 -47.63 12.02
C VAL A 514 20.63 -47.84 10.53
N THR A 515 19.91 -48.90 10.20
CA THR A 515 19.56 -49.24 8.81
C THR A 515 18.61 -48.20 8.22
N ALA A 516 17.60 -47.77 8.99
CA ALA A 516 16.68 -46.71 8.60
C ALA A 516 17.44 -45.41 8.33
N LEU A 517 18.30 -44.97 9.24
CA LEU A 517 19.07 -43.72 9.04
C LEU A 517 20.05 -43.81 7.87
N THR A 518 20.63 -44.98 7.61
CA THR A 518 21.58 -45.16 6.49
C THR A 518 20.93 -44.91 5.13
N TRP A 519 19.72 -45.42 4.93
CA TRP A 519 19.02 -45.34 3.64
C TRP A 519 18.02 -44.20 3.58
N ALA A 520 17.12 -44.11 4.57
CA ALA A 520 16.14 -43.03 4.63
C ALA A 520 16.79 -41.68 4.93
N GLY A 521 17.84 -41.65 5.77
CA GLY A 521 18.55 -40.40 6.08
C GLY A 521 19.29 -39.80 4.89
N GLN A 522 19.85 -40.62 3.99
CA GLN A 522 20.43 -40.11 2.74
C GLN A 522 19.37 -39.44 1.87
N SER A 523 18.21 -40.08 1.73
CA SER A 523 17.13 -39.54 0.91
C SER A 523 16.56 -38.26 1.53
N VAL A 524 16.30 -38.24 2.85
CA VAL A 524 15.86 -37.04 3.59
C VAL A 524 16.87 -35.91 3.46
N ALA A 525 18.17 -36.16 3.59
CA ALA A 525 19.19 -35.12 3.45
C ALA A 525 19.24 -34.55 2.03
N THR A 526 19.04 -35.39 1.01
CA THR A 526 19.01 -34.94 -0.40
C THR A 526 17.78 -34.07 -0.66
N SER A 527 16.62 -34.52 -0.17
CA SER A 527 15.34 -33.84 -0.34
C SER A 527 15.28 -32.52 0.44
N GLY A 528 15.77 -32.52 1.68
CA GLY A 528 15.96 -31.27 2.44
C GLY A 528 16.91 -30.30 1.75
N SER A 529 18.00 -30.80 1.14
CA SER A 529 18.91 -29.93 0.38
C SER A 529 18.25 -29.31 -0.86
N THR A 530 17.39 -30.05 -1.57
CA THR A 530 16.66 -29.49 -2.73
C THR A 530 15.65 -28.43 -2.31
N ALA A 531 14.94 -28.66 -1.20
CA ALA A 531 14.03 -27.67 -0.62
C ALA A 531 14.76 -26.42 -0.11
N ILE A 532 15.91 -26.58 0.54
CA ILE A 532 16.77 -25.47 0.97
C ILE A 532 17.26 -24.66 -0.24
N ILE A 533 17.73 -25.31 -1.31
CA ILE A 533 18.20 -24.60 -2.51
C ILE A 533 17.07 -23.81 -3.16
N ALA A 534 15.87 -24.39 -3.25
CA ALA A 534 14.72 -23.71 -3.84
C ALA A 534 14.28 -22.50 -3.02
N THR A 535 14.15 -22.65 -1.70
CA THR A 535 13.78 -21.54 -0.81
C THR A 535 14.90 -20.50 -0.70
N LEU A 536 16.17 -20.91 -0.69
CA LEU A 536 17.31 -19.99 -0.71
C LEU A 536 17.37 -19.17 -2.00
N ALA A 537 16.92 -19.70 -3.14
CA ALA A 537 16.84 -18.92 -4.37
C ALA A 537 15.86 -17.73 -4.25
N LEU A 538 14.78 -17.87 -3.47
CA LEU A 538 13.87 -16.75 -3.19
C LEU A 538 14.58 -15.62 -2.43
N ALA A 539 15.54 -15.96 -1.54
CA ALA A 539 16.34 -14.99 -0.79
C ALA A 539 17.12 -14.03 -1.69
N PHE A 540 17.44 -14.44 -2.92
CA PHE A 540 18.17 -13.66 -3.92
C PHE A 540 17.28 -13.08 -5.03
N SER A 541 15.95 -13.10 -4.86
CA SER A 541 14.99 -12.64 -5.87
C SER A 541 15.11 -11.14 -6.21
N GLY A 542 15.63 -10.32 -5.29
CA GLY A 542 15.61 -8.86 -5.40
C GLY A 542 14.25 -8.23 -5.09
N VAL A 543 13.23 -9.05 -4.82
CA VAL A 543 11.90 -8.60 -4.38
C VAL A 543 11.79 -8.85 -2.89
N ALA A 544 11.48 -7.83 -2.10
CA ALA A 544 11.59 -7.91 -0.65
C ALA A 544 10.75 -9.04 -0.03
N LEU A 545 9.45 -9.11 -0.33
CA LEU A 545 8.57 -10.16 0.20
C LEU A 545 9.12 -11.58 -0.06
N LEU A 546 9.52 -11.85 -1.30
CA LEU A 546 10.10 -13.15 -1.69
C LEU A 546 11.45 -13.39 -1.01
N SER A 547 12.30 -12.36 -0.90
CA SER A 547 13.60 -12.46 -0.24
C SER A 547 13.51 -12.80 1.25
N GLN A 548 12.52 -12.21 1.93
CA GLN A 548 12.25 -12.42 3.34
C GLN A 548 11.71 -13.85 3.56
N TRP A 549 10.76 -14.30 2.73
CA TRP A 549 10.27 -15.68 2.77
C TRP A 549 11.41 -16.68 2.52
N GLY A 550 12.25 -16.44 1.50
CA GLY A 550 13.35 -17.34 1.20
C GLY A 550 14.36 -17.47 2.33
N SER A 551 14.70 -16.36 2.98
CA SER A 551 15.65 -16.33 4.10
C SER A 551 15.11 -17.11 5.31
N VAL A 552 13.85 -16.87 5.69
CA VAL A 552 13.20 -17.55 6.80
C VAL A 552 13.01 -19.04 6.51
N LEU A 553 12.39 -19.38 5.38
CA LEU A 553 12.05 -20.76 5.04
C LEU A 553 13.28 -21.65 4.84
N SER A 554 14.36 -21.13 4.25
CA SER A 554 15.58 -21.93 4.01
C SER A 554 16.26 -22.35 5.32
N VAL A 555 16.34 -21.44 6.31
CA VAL A 555 16.88 -21.74 7.64
C VAL A 555 15.94 -22.67 8.41
N ALA A 556 14.63 -22.43 8.34
CA ALA A 556 13.64 -23.27 8.99
C ALA A 556 13.66 -24.72 8.49
N ILE A 557 13.78 -24.92 7.17
CA ILE A 557 13.91 -26.26 6.57
C ILE A 557 15.24 -26.90 6.96
N LEU A 558 16.34 -26.13 7.03
CA LEU A 558 17.64 -26.63 7.48
C LEU A 558 17.58 -27.16 8.93
N ILE A 559 17.01 -26.37 9.84
CA ILE A 559 16.82 -26.76 11.25
C ILE A 559 15.95 -28.01 11.33
N THR A 560 14.85 -28.04 10.58
CA THR A 560 13.92 -29.18 10.53
C THR A 560 14.59 -30.45 9.98
N MET A 561 15.39 -30.33 8.93
CA MET A 561 16.17 -31.45 8.37
C MET A 561 17.17 -31.97 9.40
N MET A 562 17.91 -31.09 10.07
CA MET A 562 18.85 -31.48 11.12
C MET A 562 18.15 -32.17 12.29
N ALA A 563 17.00 -31.66 12.72
CA ALA A 563 16.19 -32.26 13.78
C ALA A 563 15.70 -33.66 13.36
N SER A 564 15.18 -33.80 12.15
CA SER A 564 14.69 -35.10 11.64
C SER A 564 15.79 -36.15 11.51
N LEU A 565 17.04 -35.76 11.21
CA LEU A 565 18.17 -36.68 11.06
C LEU A 565 18.88 -37.02 12.38
N THR A 566 18.66 -36.26 13.45
CA THR A 566 19.39 -36.41 14.73
C THR A 566 18.45 -36.67 15.90
N LEU A 567 17.45 -35.82 16.11
CA LEU A 567 16.52 -35.89 17.22
C LEU A 567 15.50 -37.02 17.05
N THR A 568 14.87 -37.14 15.88
CA THR A 568 13.86 -38.19 15.63
C THR A 568 14.44 -39.61 15.82
N PRO A 569 15.64 -39.96 15.29
CA PRO A 569 16.24 -41.27 15.53
C PRO A 569 16.65 -41.48 17.00
N ALA A 570 17.08 -40.43 17.71
CA ALA A 570 17.40 -40.51 19.13
C ALA A 570 16.16 -40.84 19.98
N LEU A 571 15.04 -40.16 19.71
CA LEU A 571 13.75 -40.45 20.34
C LEU A 571 13.26 -41.87 20.00
N LEU A 572 13.45 -42.32 18.76
CA LEU A 572 13.13 -43.70 18.35
C LEU A 572 13.91 -44.76 19.13
N VAL A 573 15.19 -44.51 19.46
CA VAL A 573 16.01 -45.43 20.26
C VAL A 573 15.50 -45.53 21.70
N LEU A 574 15.04 -44.42 22.28
CA LEU A 574 14.52 -44.39 23.65
C LEU A 574 13.15 -45.07 23.78
N VAL A 575 12.21 -44.78 22.87
CA VAL A 575 10.86 -45.35 22.90
C VAL A 575 10.82 -46.79 22.38
N GLY A 576 11.66 -47.10 21.39
CA GLY A 576 11.74 -48.42 20.76
C GLY A 576 10.45 -48.83 20.05
N PRO A 577 10.17 -50.13 19.92
CA PRO A 577 9.00 -50.65 19.19
C PRO A 577 7.64 -50.24 19.78
N LYS A 578 7.60 -49.69 21.01
CA LYS A 578 6.36 -49.23 21.66
C LYS A 578 5.69 -48.06 20.94
N ILE A 579 6.42 -47.36 20.06
CA ILE A 579 5.88 -46.27 19.24
C ILE A 579 4.68 -46.70 18.37
N PHE A 580 4.61 -47.97 18.00
CA PHE A 580 3.53 -48.54 17.18
C PHE A 580 2.38 -49.15 18.02
N TRP A 581 2.31 -48.89 19.32
CA TRP A 581 1.19 -49.35 20.15
C TRP A 581 -0.14 -48.75 19.65
N PRO A 582 -1.24 -49.52 19.57
CA PRO A 582 -1.47 -50.89 20.07
C PRO A 582 -1.07 -52.03 19.11
N ALA A 583 -0.56 -51.71 17.93
CA ALA A 583 -0.11 -52.69 16.93
C ALA A 583 1.28 -53.26 17.26
N THR A 584 1.53 -53.69 18.50
CA THR A 584 2.81 -54.28 18.94
C THR A 584 2.76 -55.80 19.08
N GLY A 585 3.92 -56.48 19.00
CA GLY A 585 4.04 -57.92 19.29
C GLY A 585 3.51 -58.84 18.17
N LYS A 586 2.69 -59.85 18.52
CA LYS A 586 2.15 -60.82 17.54
C LYS A 586 1.34 -60.14 16.44
N ARG A 587 0.47 -59.17 16.79
CA ARG A 587 -0.37 -58.40 15.84
C ARG A 587 0.46 -57.69 14.76
N PHE A 588 1.64 -57.17 15.13
CA PHE A 588 2.58 -56.52 14.21
C PHE A 588 3.10 -57.48 13.14
N ARG A 589 3.48 -58.71 13.55
CA ARG A 589 4.00 -59.74 12.63
C ARG A 589 2.92 -60.31 11.71
N THR A 590 1.69 -60.52 12.21
CA THR A 590 0.58 -61.03 11.38
C THR A 590 0.16 -60.02 10.31
N GLN A 591 0.09 -58.73 10.65
CA GLN A 591 -0.20 -57.67 9.69
C GLN A 591 0.89 -57.52 8.62
N ALA A 592 2.15 -57.57 9.03
CA ALA A 592 3.27 -57.56 8.11
C ALA A 592 3.23 -58.71 7.10
N ALA A 593 2.92 -59.92 7.57
CA ALA A 593 2.77 -61.10 6.71
C ALA A 593 1.62 -60.93 5.70
N THR A 594 0.48 -60.39 6.13
CA THR A 594 -0.66 -60.13 5.22
C THR A 594 -0.36 -59.03 4.20
N GLN A 595 0.37 -57.99 4.59
CA GLN A 595 0.74 -56.90 3.69
C GLN A 595 1.78 -57.37 2.66
N ASN A 596 2.79 -58.12 3.08
CA ASN A 596 3.75 -58.76 2.18
C ASN A 596 3.09 -59.76 1.23
N ALA A 597 2.10 -60.54 1.70
CA ALA A 597 1.34 -61.45 0.85
C ALA A 597 0.49 -60.72 -0.22
N ARG A 598 -0.08 -59.55 0.11
CA ARG A 598 -0.82 -58.72 -0.87
C ARG A 598 0.09 -58.11 -1.94
N ILE A 599 1.29 -57.69 -1.56
CA ILE A 599 2.31 -57.17 -2.49
C ILE A 599 2.82 -58.31 -3.39
N ALA A 600 3.14 -59.46 -2.81
CA ALA A 600 3.57 -60.66 -3.54
C ALA A 600 2.48 -61.20 -4.48
N GLY A 601 1.21 -61.03 -4.12
CA GLY A 601 0.07 -61.47 -4.93
C GLY A 601 -0.30 -60.55 -6.09
N GLU A 602 0.49 -59.51 -6.42
CA GLU A 602 0.24 -58.60 -7.55
C GLU A 602 -1.11 -57.84 -7.52
N ARG A 603 -1.79 -57.80 -6.37
CA ARG A 603 -3.18 -57.31 -6.25
C ARG A 603 -3.30 -55.85 -5.79
N THR A 604 -2.20 -55.16 -5.51
CA THR A 604 -2.22 -53.77 -5.05
C THR A 604 -2.51 -52.79 -6.19
N TYR A 605 -3.18 -51.68 -5.88
CA TYR A 605 -3.47 -50.60 -6.84
C TYR A 605 -2.20 -50.13 -7.57
N PHE A 606 -1.13 -49.87 -6.82
CA PHE A 606 0.16 -49.40 -7.36
C PHE A 606 0.82 -50.42 -8.29
N TYR A 607 0.72 -51.72 -8.00
CA TYR A 607 1.25 -52.75 -8.90
C TYR A 607 0.49 -52.77 -10.23
N ARG A 608 -0.85 -52.69 -10.19
CA ARG A 608 -1.71 -52.64 -11.39
C ARG A 608 -1.46 -51.37 -12.21
N ALA A 609 -1.37 -50.22 -11.55
CA ALA A 609 -1.08 -48.95 -12.20
C ALA A 609 0.30 -48.98 -12.89
N ALA A 610 1.34 -49.41 -12.18
CA ALA A 610 2.67 -49.54 -12.77
C ALA A 610 2.71 -50.56 -13.92
N ARG A 611 2.02 -51.71 -13.81
CA ARG A 611 1.95 -52.69 -14.90
C ARG A 611 1.20 -52.15 -16.13
N LEU A 612 0.18 -51.30 -15.94
CA LEU A 612 -0.51 -50.63 -17.04
C LEU A 612 0.46 -49.72 -17.82
N THR A 613 1.30 -48.95 -17.13
CA THR A 613 2.31 -48.08 -17.76
C THR A 613 3.34 -48.87 -18.57
N GLN A 614 3.71 -50.08 -18.13
CA GLN A 614 4.61 -50.96 -18.87
C GLN A 614 3.94 -51.56 -20.12
N ARG A 615 2.64 -51.89 -20.04
CA ARG A 615 1.91 -52.49 -21.17
C ARG A 615 1.55 -51.50 -22.27
N ARG A 616 1.23 -50.27 -21.90
CA ARG A 616 0.83 -49.22 -22.86
C ARG A 616 1.46 -47.86 -22.50
N PRO A 617 2.79 -47.73 -22.60
CA PRO A 617 3.50 -46.51 -22.21
C PRO A 617 3.08 -45.29 -23.05
N TRP A 618 2.99 -45.45 -24.37
CA TRP A 618 2.60 -44.37 -25.29
C TRP A 618 1.17 -43.87 -25.06
N THR A 619 0.22 -44.74 -24.70
CA THR A 619 -1.16 -44.30 -24.45
C THR A 619 -1.25 -43.51 -23.15
N VAL A 620 -0.50 -43.91 -22.11
CA VAL A 620 -0.47 -43.18 -20.84
C VAL A 620 0.12 -41.78 -21.04
N VAL A 621 1.29 -41.69 -21.68
CA VAL A 621 1.91 -40.40 -21.98
C VAL A 621 1.02 -39.56 -22.89
N GLY A 622 0.43 -40.15 -23.94
CA GLY A 622 -0.48 -39.47 -24.85
C GLY A 622 -1.73 -38.89 -24.15
N VAL A 623 -2.38 -39.66 -23.28
CA VAL A 623 -3.55 -39.19 -22.51
C VAL A 623 -3.16 -38.04 -21.58
N ILE A 624 -2.02 -38.14 -20.88
CA ILE A 624 -1.54 -37.07 -20.00
C ILE A 624 -1.22 -35.81 -20.80
N LEU A 625 -0.55 -35.92 -21.94
CA LEU A 625 -0.25 -34.76 -22.80
C LEU A 625 -1.53 -34.14 -23.37
N VAL A 626 -2.50 -34.93 -23.82
CA VAL A 626 -3.79 -34.42 -24.31
C VAL A 626 -4.55 -33.69 -23.20
N LEU A 627 -4.59 -34.24 -21.98
CA LEU A 627 -5.21 -33.59 -20.83
C LEU A 627 -4.47 -32.32 -20.41
N SER A 628 -3.18 -32.23 -20.70
CA SER A 628 -2.36 -31.04 -20.41
C SER A 628 -2.67 -29.85 -21.31
N ILE A 629 -3.07 -30.08 -22.57
CA ILE A 629 -3.34 -29.00 -23.53
C ILE A 629 -4.37 -27.98 -23.00
N PRO A 630 -5.59 -28.36 -22.58
CA PRO A 630 -6.55 -27.39 -22.07
C PRO A 630 -6.08 -26.72 -20.78
N LEU A 631 -5.38 -27.45 -19.90
CA LEU A 631 -4.85 -26.88 -18.65
C LEU A 631 -3.73 -25.87 -18.91
N ILE A 632 -2.85 -26.11 -19.88
CA ILE A 632 -1.81 -25.15 -20.29
C ILE A 632 -2.46 -23.87 -20.84
N LEU A 633 -3.50 -23.99 -21.68
CA LEU A 633 -4.22 -22.83 -22.21
C LEU A 633 -4.88 -22.01 -21.10
N VAL A 634 -5.46 -22.68 -20.10
CA VAL A 634 -6.02 -22.01 -18.92
C VAL A 634 -4.91 -21.35 -18.09
N ALA A 635 -3.80 -22.04 -17.83
CA ALA A 635 -2.66 -21.53 -17.08
C ALA A 635 -2.04 -20.25 -17.69
N LEU A 636 -2.03 -20.15 -19.02
CA LEU A 636 -1.53 -18.97 -19.75
C LEU A 636 -2.52 -17.80 -19.80
N SER A 637 -3.79 -18.01 -19.45
CA SER A 637 -4.87 -17.01 -19.53
C SER A 637 -5.38 -16.55 -18.15
N VAL A 638 -4.64 -16.86 -17.07
CA VAL A 638 -5.04 -16.48 -15.71
C VAL A 638 -4.88 -14.96 -15.53
N PRO A 639 -5.96 -14.21 -15.21
CA PRO A 639 -5.87 -12.82 -14.82
C PRO A 639 -5.23 -12.72 -13.42
N LEU A 640 -4.19 -11.91 -13.29
CA LEU A 640 -3.51 -11.64 -12.02
C LEU A 640 -4.03 -10.33 -11.42
N SER A 641 -4.27 -10.33 -10.10
CA SER A 641 -4.47 -9.09 -9.34
C SER A 641 -3.14 -8.57 -8.80
N TYR A 642 -3.02 -7.25 -8.83
CA TYR A 642 -1.90 -6.49 -8.27
C TYR A 642 -2.34 -5.62 -7.08
N ASP A 643 -3.61 -5.70 -6.71
CA ASP A 643 -4.15 -5.00 -5.55
C ASP A 643 -3.86 -5.82 -4.29
N PHE A 644 -3.05 -5.25 -3.38
CA PHE A 644 -2.68 -5.89 -2.13
C PHE A 644 -3.88 -6.04 -1.20
N TYR A 645 -4.88 -5.16 -1.32
CA TYR A 645 -6.03 -5.13 -0.43
C TYR A 645 -7.15 -6.06 -0.90
N ASP A 646 -7.15 -6.49 -2.17
CA ASP A 646 -7.96 -7.63 -2.66
C ASP A 646 -7.62 -8.94 -1.90
N GLN A 647 -6.49 -8.99 -1.20
CA GLN A 647 -6.11 -10.15 -0.39
C GLN A 647 -6.81 -10.19 0.97
N LEU A 648 -7.45 -9.10 1.37
CA LEU A 648 -8.22 -8.99 2.60
C LEU A 648 -9.68 -9.39 2.34
N PRO A 649 -10.38 -10.01 3.31
CA PRO A 649 -11.82 -10.23 3.22
C PRO A 649 -12.58 -8.90 3.07
N SER A 650 -13.59 -8.88 2.18
CA SER A 650 -14.49 -7.74 1.99
C SER A 650 -15.35 -7.40 3.23
N SER A 651 -15.37 -8.27 4.23
CA SER A 651 -16.02 -8.02 5.52
C SER A 651 -15.20 -7.11 6.44
N GLN A 652 -13.93 -6.83 6.12
CA GLN A 652 -13.09 -5.95 6.95
C GLN A 652 -13.55 -4.49 6.87
N PRO A 653 -13.72 -3.79 8.00
CA PRO A 653 -14.16 -2.39 8.01
C PRO A 653 -13.27 -1.46 7.16
N ALA A 654 -11.94 -1.67 7.18
CA ALA A 654 -11.02 -0.86 6.39
C ALA A 654 -11.19 -1.03 4.87
N VAL A 655 -11.55 -2.24 4.43
CA VAL A 655 -11.83 -2.58 3.03
C VAL A 655 -13.20 -2.04 2.61
N GLN A 656 -14.19 -2.11 3.49
CA GLN A 656 -15.50 -1.47 3.26
C GLN A 656 -15.34 0.04 3.11
N GLY A 657 -14.59 0.68 4.02
CA GLY A 657 -14.22 2.08 3.93
C GLY A 657 -13.55 2.44 2.60
N LEU A 658 -12.66 1.57 2.08
CA LEU A 658 -12.03 1.76 0.78
C LEU A 658 -13.04 1.71 -0.37
N HIS A 659 -13.99 0.76 -0.35
CA HIS A 659 -15.05 0.68 -1.36
C HIS A 659 -16.01 1.87 -1.29
N THR A 660 -16.40 2.31 -0.08
CA THR A 660 -17.26 3.48 0.13
C THR A 660 -16.54 4.75 -0.32
N LEU A 661 -15.26 4.90 0.00
CA LEU A 661 -14.41 5.99 -0.49
C LEU A 661 -14.39 6.03 -2.02
N GLY A 662 -14.18 4.88 -2.66
CA GLY A 662 -14.20 4.75 -4.12
C GLY A 662 -15.57 5.04 -4.76
N ALA A 663 -16.67 4.72 -4.07
CA ALA A 663 -18.03 4.98 -4.56
C ALA A 663 -18.38 6.48 -4.55
N HIS A 664 -17.91 7.23 -3.55
CA HIS A 664 -18.21 8.66 -3.40
C HIS A 664 -17.21 9.58 -4.12
N TYR A 665 -15.91 9.28 -4.05
CA TYR A 665 -14.84 10.15 -4.58
C TYR A 665 -14.22 9.63 -5.90
N GLY A 666 -14.64 8.44 -6.33
CA GLY A 666 -14.10 7.75 -7.50
C GLY A 666 -13.06 6.68 -7.13
N PRO A 667 -13.02 5.52 -7.82
CA PRO A 667 -12.19 4.38 -7.41
C PRO A 667 -10.67 4.66 -7.34
N GLY A 668 -10.16 5.61 -8.13
CA GLY A 668 -8.75 5.99 -8.11
C GLY A 668 -8.37 7.01 -7.03
N PHE A 669 -9.31 7.47 -6.19
CA PHE A 669 -9.07 8.53 -5.19
C PHE A 669 -8.13 8.07 -4.07
N ALA A 670 -8.31 6.85 -3.56
CA ALA A 670 -7.57 6.34 -2.41
C ALA A 670 -6.06 6.14 -2.68
N PHE A 671 -5.72 5.80 -3.94
CA PHE A 671 -4.37 5.44 -4.35
C PHE A 671 -4.03 6.18 -5.65
N PRO A 672 -3.87 7.51 -5.61
CA PRO A 672 -3.57 8.28 -6.80
C PRO A 672 -2.16 7.95 -7.31
N SER A 673 -1.98 8.13 -8.62
CA SER A 673 -0.65 8.18 -9.23
C SER A 673 -0.31 9.64 -9.50
N TYR A 674 0.95 9.97 -9.71
CA TYR A 674 1.33 11.32 -10.06
C TYR A 674 2.51 11.36 -11.03
N ALA A 675 2.62 12.48 -11.75
CA ALA A 675 3.74 12.79 -12.62
C ALA A 675 4.43 14.06 -12.10
N LEU A 676 5.74 13.99 -11.92
CA LEU A 676 6.61 15.13 -11.67
C LEU A 676 7.17 15.59 -13.02
N VAL A 677 6.83 16.82 -13.42
CA VAL A 677 7.29 17.43 -14.68
C VAL A 677 8.23 18.58 -14.34
N THR A 678 9.51 18.43 -14.69
CA THR A 678 10.54 19.46 -14.42
C THR A 678 10.82 20.28 -15.67
N PHE A 679 10.59 21.58 -15.57
CA PHE A 679 10.85 22.54 -16.64
C PHE A 679 12.27 23.12 -16.59
N ALA A 680 12.78 23.58 -17.74
CA ALA A 680 14.10 24.18 -17.86
C ALA A 680 14.24 25.49 -17.07
N ALA A 681 13.16 26.28 -17.00
CA ALA A 681 13.08 27.53 -16.25
C ALA A 681 11.98 27.47 -15.17
N PRO A 682 12.06 28.31 -14.12
CA PRO A 682 10.99 28.41 -13.11
C PRO A 682 9.67 28.86 -13.73
N LEU A 683 8.53 28.43 -13.18
CA LEU A 683 7.21 28.83 -13.72
C LEU A 683 6.93 30.33 -13.52
N ILE A 684 7.47 30.92 -12.45
CA ILE A 684 7.33 32.34 -12.11
C ILE A 684 8.71 32.94 -11.86
N VAL A 685 8.94 34.14 -12.41
CA VAL A 685 10.11 34.98 -12.14
C VAL A 685 9.64 36.39 -11.79
N GLY A 686 9.75 36.77 -10.51
CA GLY A 686 9.20 38.05 -10.03
C GLY A 686 7.68 38.10 -10.16
N ASN A 687 7.14 39.11 -10.84
CA ASN A 687 5.70 39.25 -11.13
C ASN A 687 5.31 38.72 -12.52
N HIS A 688 6.19 37.99 -13.19
CA HIS A 688 5.95 37.44 -14.52
C HIS A 688 5.86 35.93 -14.48
N THR A 689 4.88 35.38 -15.18
CA THR A 689 4.74 33.95 -15.47
C THR A 689 5.45 33.63 -16.78
N ASN A 690 6.07 32.46 -16.84
CA ASN A 690 6.64 31.94 -18.08
C ASN A 690 5.53 31.26 -18.89
N ALA A 691 4.93 32.01 -19.83
CA ALA A 691 3.71 31.59 -20.56
C ALA A 691 3.89 30.30 -21.37
N ARG A 692 5.11 30.02 -21.86
CA ARG A 692 5.40 28.82 -22.63
C ARG A 692 5.32 27.57 -21.76
N GLU A 693 5.91 27.59 -20.57
CA GLU A 693 5.88 26.49 -19.61
C GLU A 693 4.46 26.19 -19.13
N PHE A 694 3.63 27.22 -18.92
CA PHE A 694 2.21 27.04 -18.63
C PHE A 694 1.42 26.46 -19.81
N PHE A 695 1.76 26.81 -21.05
CA PHE A 695 1.17 26.21 -22.26
C PHE A 695 1.55 24.74 -22.43
N GLU A 696 2.82 24.40 -22.21
CA GLU A 696 3.32 23.02 -22.22
C GLU A 696 2.64 22.19 -21.10
N LEU A 697 2.52 22.76 -19.89
CA LEU A 697 1.79 22.14 -18.78
C LEU A 697 0.30 21.91 -19.10
N ALA A 698 -0.36 22.88 -19.74
CA ALA A 698 -1.75 22.73 -20.18
C ALA A 698 -1.90 21.60 -21.21
N SER A 699 -0.96 21.50 -22.14
CA SER A 699 -0.90 20.46 -23.16
C SER A 699 -0.72 19.07 -22.54
N LEU A 700 0.22 18.92 -21.60
CA LEU A 700 0.42 17.68 -20.84
C LEU A 700 -0.80 17.31 -20.00
N THR A 701 -1.44 18.30 -19.37
CA THR A 701 -2.67 18.09 -18.59
C THR A 701 -3.80 17.58 -19.47
N THR A 702 -3.99 18.16 -20.67
CA THR A 702 -5.01 17.71 -21.62
C THR A 702 -4.69 16.33 -22.20
N LEU A 703 -3.41 16.06 -22.48
CA LEU A 703 -2.95 14.75 -22.95
C LEU A 703 -3.26 13.65 -21.92
N ALA A 704 -2.93 13.88 -20.65
CA ALA A 704 -3.25 12.96 -19.56
C ALA A 704 -4.77 12.79 -19.39
N GLN A 705 -5.54 13.89 -19.39
CA GLN A 705 -6.99 13.86 -19.22
C GLN A 705 -7.72 13.16 -20.38
N SER A 706 -7.17 13.21 -21.60
CA SER A 706 -7.72 12.55 -22.78
C SER A 706 -7.38 11.05 -22.86
N THR A 707 -6.46 10.57 -22.01
CA THR A 707 -6.07 9.16 -22.00
C THR A 707 -7.17 8.32 -21.36
N GLY A 708 -7.62 7.29 -22.09
CA GLY A 708 -8.65 6.37 -21.59
C GLY A 708 -8.22 5.71 -20.27
N GLY A 709 -9.08 5.79 -19.25
CA GLY A 709 -8.80 5.26 -17.91
C GLY A 709 -8.35 6.30 -16.88
N ILE A 710 -8.08 7.54 -17.29
CA ILE A 710 -7.88 8.69 -16.38
C ILE A 710 -9.22 9.39 -16.16
N ALA A 711 -9.67 9.46 -14.91
CA ALA A 711 -10.89 10.17 -14.54
C ALA A 711 -10.63 11.68 -14.40
N GLN A 712 -9.54 12.02 -13.72
CA GLN A 712 -9.23 13.40 -13.36
C GLN A 712 -7.73 13.61 -13.29
N VAL A 713 -7.30 14.79 -13.76
CA VAL A 713 -5.93 15.29 -13.60
C VAL A 713 -5.99 16.58 -12.78
N GLN A 714 -5.32 16.58 -11.63
CA GLN A 714 -5.12 17.79 -10.83
C GLN A 714 -3.79 18.43 -11.22
N SER A 715 -3.82 19.73 -11.51
CA SER A 715 -2.71 20.51 -12.07
C SER A 715 -2.95 22.00 -11.80
N PRO A 716 -1.90 22.85 -11.76
CA PRO A 716 -2.06 24.31 -11.69
C PRO A 716 -2.91 24.89 -12.84
N VAL A 717 -2.99 24.18 -13.96
CA VAL A 717 -3.74 24.58 -15.16
C VAL A 717 -4.77 23.52 -15.50
N GLY A 718 -5.96 23.94 -15.90
CA GLY A 718 -6.99 23.06 -16.44
C GLY A 718 -8.29 23.11 -15.63
N PRO A 719 -9.18 22.10 -15.76
CA PRO A 719 -10.51 22.11 -15.15
C PRO A 719 -10.52 22.25 -13.61
N TRP A 720 -9.43 21.80 -12.98
CA TRP A 720 -9.22 21.80 -11.52
C TRP A 720 -8.20 22.83 -11.05
N GLY A 721 -7.53 23.50 -11.99
CA GLY A 721 -6.59 24.59 -11.75
C GLY A 721 -7.15 25.91 -12.25
N ALA A 722 -6.28 26.91 -12.41
CA ALA A 722 -6.68 28.15 -13.06
C ALA A 722 -6.68 28.00 -14.59
N SER A 723 -7.47 28.82 -15.29
CA SER A 723 -7.47 28.83 -16.75
C SER A 723 -6.14 29.36 -17.28
N LEU A 724 -5.74 28.94 -18.48
CA LEU A 724 -4.51 29.42 -19.11
C LEU A 724 -4.51 30.95 -19.24
N ALA A 725 -5.67 31.54 -19.57
CA ALA A 725 -5.85 32.99 -19.64
C ALA A 725 -5.63 33.71 -18.29
N ALA A 726 -5.87 33.05 -17.15
CA ALA A 726 -5.58 33.62 -15.84
C ALA A 726 -4.06 33.70 -15.58
N TRP A 727 -3.29 32.74 -16.08
CA TRP A 727 -1.83 32.74 -16.00
C TRP A 727 -1.18 33.71 -16.98
N ASP A 728 -1.73 33.84 -18.20
CA ASP A 728 -1.26 34.83 -19.19
C ASP A 728 -1.46 36.26 -18.69
N ASN A 729 -2.59 36.52 -18.01
CA ASN A 729 -2.91 37.83 -17.45
C ASN A 729 -2.41 38.01 -16.01
N TYR A 730 -1.53 37.13 -15.51
CA TYR A 730 -1.08 37.17 -14.11
C TYR A 730 -0.54 38.55 -13.71
N SER A 731 0.37 39.12 -14.51
CA SER A 731 1.01 40.41 -14.22
C SER A 731 0.06 41.62 -14.21
N THR A 732 -1.08 41.53 -14.91
CA THR A 732 -2.09 42.59 -15.02
C THR A 732 -3.33 42.32 -14.16
N ALA A 733 -3.43 41.14 -13.54
CA ALA A 733 -4.52 40.78 -12.64
C ALA A 733 -4.46 41.58 -11.32
N PRO A 734 -5.61 41.77 -10.66
CA PRO A 734 -5.64 42.37 -9.32
C PRO A 734 -4.72 41.63 -8.34
N ILE A 735 -4.13 42.36 -7.37
CA ILE A 735 -3.16 41.82 -6.41
C ILE A 735 -3.69 40.58 -5.67
N ALA A 736 -4.97 40.59 -5.28
CA ALA A 736 -5.60 39.45 -4.63
C ALA A 736 -5.70 38.22 -5.56
N THR A 737 -6.00 38.43 -6.85
CA THR A 737 -6.01 37.35 -7.84
C THR A 737 -4.60 36.79 -8.06
N GLN A 738 -3.58 37.65 -8.12
CA GLN A 738 -2.17 37.22 -8.20
C GLN A 738 -1.77 36.38 -6.98
N GLN A 739 -2.19 36.78 -5.78
CA GLN A 739 -1.92 36.04 -4.55
C GLN A 739 -2.67 34.70 -4.50
N ASN A 740 -3.91 34.65 -4.98
CA ASN A 740 -4.68 33.40 -5.08
C ASN A 740 -4.04 32.41 -6.07
N LEU A 741 -3.62 32.90 -7.23
CA LEU A 741 -2.89 32.11 -8.22
C LEU A 741 -1.54 31.64 -7.64
N HIS A 742 -0.80 32.51 -6.97
CA HIS A 742 0.45 32.14 -6.32
C HIS A 742 0.25 31.11 -5.20
N ALA A 743 -0.84 31.21 -4.43
CA ALA A 743 -1.20 30.23 -3.41
C ALA A 743 -1.54 28.86 -4.02
N LEU A 744 -2.22 28.83 -5.17
CA LEU A 744 -2.47 27.58 -5.91
C LEU A 744 -1.17 26.90 -6.33
N LEU A 745 -0.15 27.64 -6.76
CA LEU A 745 1.15 27.05 -7.11
C LEU A 745 1.83 26.39 -5.93
N GLY A 746 1.63 26.87 -4.71
CA GLY A 746 2.20 26.24 -3.51
C GLY A 746 1.76 24.79 -3.29
N ALA A 747 0.63 24.37 -3.87
CA ALA A 747 0.12 23.00 -3.79
C ALA A 747 0.58 22.09 -4.94
N TYR A 748 1.26 22.64 -5.96
CA TYR A 748 1.58 21.90 -7.18
C TYR A 748 2.99 22.14 -7.71
N VAL A 749 3.70 23.18 -7.25
CA VAL A 749 5.06 23.50 -7.65
C VAL A 749 6.01 23.19 -6.50
N GLY A 750 7.06 22.43 -6.82
CA GLY A 750 8.06 22.01 -5.86
C GLY A 750 8.88 23.18 -5.31
N ALA A 751 9.62 22.93 -4.23
CA ALA A 751 10.51 23.91 -3.60
C ALA A 751 11.58 24.51 -4.55
N ASP A 752 11.84 23.85 -5.68
CA ASP A 752 12.75 24.31 -6.74
C ASP A 752 12.13 25.38 -7.69
N GLY A 753 10.81 25.59 -7.62
CA GLY A 753 10.06 26.49 -8.50
C GLY A 753 9.94 26.04 -9.95
N ARG A 754 10.43 24.84 -10.28
CA ARG A 754 10.55 24.30 -11.66
C ARG A 754 9.81 23.00 -11.86
N THR A 755 9.66 22.19 -10.82
CA THR A 755 9.00 20.90 -10.90
C THR A 755 7.53 21.04 -10.54
N VAL A 756 6.66 20.53 -11.40
CA VAL A 756 5.21 20.56 -11.22
C VAL A 756 4.70 19.15 -10.94
N LEU A 757 3.87 19.01 -9.91
CA LEU A 757 3.12 17.82 -9.57
C LEU A 757 1.80 17.81 -10.34
N LEU A 758 1.61 16.77 -11.15
CA LEU A 758 0.31 16.42 -11.73
C LEU A 758 -0.21 15.16 -11.04
N THR A 759 -1.31 15.27 -10.30
CA THR A 759 -1.97 14.11 -9.71
C THR A 759 -2.93 13.48 -10.72
N LEU A 760 -2.72 12.20 -11.00
CA LEU A 760 -3.44 11.39 -11.96
C LEU A 760 -4.38 10.44 -11.21
N GLN A 761 -5.68 10.77 -11.23
CA GLN A 761 -6.72 9.93 -10.67
C GLN A 761 -7.31 9.03 -11.75
N THR A 762 -7.23 7.72 -11.56
CA THR A 762 -7.76 6.72 -12.49
C THR A 762 -9.27 6.53 -12.29
N SER A 763 -9.96 6.10 -13.34
CA SER A 763 -11.40 5.79 -13.30
C SER A 763 -11.72 4.46 -12.58
N VAL A 764 -10.69 3.70 -12.26
CA VAL A 764 -10.69 2.41 -11.56
C VAL A 764 -9.70 2.46 -10.40
N SER A 765 -9.66 1.44 -9.53
CA SER A 765 -8.67 1.35 -8.44
C SER A 765 -7.26 1.56 -9.00
N GLY A 766 -6.48 2.44 -8.36
CA GLY A 766 -5.11 2.79 -8.76
C GLY A 766 -4.15 1.59 -8.74
N LEU A 767 -4.52 0.49 -8.09
CA LEU A 767 -3.76 -0.75 -8.01
C LEU A 767 -4.17 -1.80 -9.06
N SER A 768 -5.23 -1.52 -9.84
CA SER A 768 -5.74 -2.45 -10.85
C SER A 768 -4.86 -2.52 -12.10
N ALA A 769 -4.89 -3.65 -12.81
CA ALA A 769 -4.17 -3.81 -14.08
C ALA A 769 -4.56 -2.77 -15.14
N SER A 770 -5.82 -2.32 -15.14
CA SER A 770 -6.31 -1.26 -16.03
C SER A 770 -5.83 0.14 -15.64
N ALA A 771 -5.64 0.42 -14.34
CA ALA A 771 -5.00 1.66 -13.91
C ALA A 771 -3.52 1.70 -14.33
N ILE A 772 -2.81 0.58 -14.15
CA ILE A 772 -1.41 0.43 -14.57
C ILE A 772 -1.26 0.70 -16.07
N SER A 773 -2.11 0.08 -16.92
CA SER A 773 -2.03 0.29 -18.37
C SER A 773 -2.41 1.71 -18.79
N ALA A 774 -3.38 2.34 -18.11
CA ALA A 774 -3.73 3.74 -18.35
C ALA A 774 -2.55 4.68 -18.02
N ILE A 775 -1.90 4.49 -16.88
CA ILE A 775 -0.74 5.31 -16.47
C ILE A 775 0.48 5.05 -17.37
N GLN A 776 0.74 3.80 -17.78
CA GLN A 776 1.78 3.50 -18.77
C GLN A 776 1.50 4.18 -20.13
N SER A 777 0.23 4.30 -20.53
CA SER A 777 -0.15 5.06 -21.73
C SER A 777 0.17 6.55 -21.56
N VAL A 778 -0.11 7.14 -20.39
CA VAL A 778 0.28 8.52 -20.08
C VAL A 778 1.81 8.69 -20.10
N GLU A 779 2.54 7.78 -19.46
CA GLU A 779 4.01 7.78 -19.43
C GLU A 779 4.62 7.73 -20.83
N SER A 780 4.12 6.84 -21.70
CA SER A 780 4.57 6.77 -23.09
C SER A 780 4.29 8.04 -23.87
N SER A 781 3.14 8.68 -23.62
CA SER A 781 2.73 9.92 -24.28
C SER A 781 3.57 11.11 -23.81
N PHE A 782 3.86 11.19 -22.51
CA PHE A 782 4.73 12.23 -21.93
C PHE A 782 6.18 12.05 -22.39
N SER A 783 6.68 10.82 -22.47
CA SER A 783 8.02 10.52 -22.99
C SER A 783 8.15 10.92 -24.46
N ALA A 784 7.11 10.66 -25.27
CA ALA A 784 7.07 11.13 -26.66
C ALA A 784 7.08 12.66 -26.75
N TYR A 785 6.29 13.34 -25.92
CA TYR A 785 6.24 14.81 -25.84
C TYR A 785 7.59 15.42 -25.41
N GLN A 786 8.23 14.84 -24.40
CA GLN A 786 9.56 15.26 -23.93
C GLN A 786 10.62 15.15 -25.04
N SER A 787 10.53 14.13 -25.92
CA SER A 787 11.49 13.95 -27.01
C SER A 787 11.42 15.04 -28.08
N THR A 788 10.28 15.73 -28.20
CA THR A 788 10.03 16.75 -29.21
C THR A 788 10.17 18.18 -28.67
N GLN A 789 10.10 18.39 -27.35
CA GLN A 789 10.19 19.71 -26.71
C GLN A 789 11.33 19.78 -25.70
N SER A 790 12.28 20.69 -25.94
CA SER A 790 13.46 20.88 -25.07
C SER A 790 13.15 21.51 -23.71
N ASP A 791 11.96 22.06 -23.53
CA ASP A 791 11.60 22.85 -22.34
C ASP A 791 11.22 21.95 -21.15
N VAL A 792 10.76 20.71 -21.43
CA VAL A 792 10.52 19.67 -20.44
C VAL A 792 11.81 18.86 -20.28
N THR A 793 12.53 19.10 -19.19
CA THR A 793 13.85 18.49 -18.96
C THR A 793 13.76 17.07 -18.43
N LYS A 794 12.76 16.79 -17.59
CA LYS A 794 12.59 15.50 -16.92
C LYS A 794 11.11 15.26 -16.61
N VAL A 795 10.68 14.02 -16.78
CA VAL A 795 9.38 13.53 -16.31
C VAL A 795 9.62 12.28 -15.48
N ALA A 796 9.01 12.21 -14.30
CA ALA A 796 9.08 11.06 -13.41
C ALA A 796 7.68 10.68 -12.91
N PHE A 797 7.37 9.38 -12.84
CA PHE A 797 6.06 8.89 -12.42
C PHE A 797 6.18 8.17 -11.09
N GLY A 798 5.31 8.53 -10.14
CA GLY A 798 5.26 7.95 -8.80
C GLY A 798 3.83 7.66 -8.34
N GLY A 799 3.70 7.21 -7.10
CA GLY A 799 2.41 6.78 -6.54
C GLY A 799 2.07 5.33 -6.87
N ALA A 800 0.80 4.97 -6.71
CA ALA A 800 0.39 3.57 -6.59
C ALA A 800 0.59 2.74 -7.88
N ALA A 801 0.10 3.22 -9.03
CA ALA A 801 0.16 2.43 -10.26
C ALA A 801 1.60 2.27 -10.81
N PRO A 802 2.45 3.32 -10.87
CA PRO A 802 3.86 3.16 -11.27
C PRO A 802 4.64 2.23 -10.34
N THR A 803 4.45 2.36 -9.02
CA THR A 803 5.10 1.49 -8.02
C THR A 803 4.70 0.02 -8.24
N THR A 804 3.41 -0.24 -8.42
CA THR A 804 2.91 -1.59 -8.67
C THR A 804 3.37 -2.16 -10.01
N SER A 805 3.44 -1.32 -11.05
CA SER A 805 3.96 -1.68 -12.38
C SER A 805 5.44 -2.09 -12.32
N ASP A 806 6.28 -1.27 -11.68
CA ASP A 806 7.71 -1.56 -11.48
C ASP A 806 7.88 -2.86 -10.67
N LEU A 807 7.07 -3.05 -9.64
CA LEU A 807 7.10 -4.25 -8.81
C LEU A 807 6.69 -5.51 -9.59
N ALA A 808 5.65 -5.42 -10.41
CA ALA A 808 5.20 -6.50 -11.28
C ALA A 808 6.28 -6.88 -12.31
N ALA A 809 6.89 -5.89 -12.96
CA ALA A 809 7.97 -6.12 -13.93
C ALA A 809 9.20 -6.76 -13.29
N GLN A 810 9.63 -6.25 -12.13
CA GLN A 810 10.74 -6.85 -11.37
C GLN A 810 10.43 -8.27 -10.93
N THR A 811 9.22 -8.53 -10.47
CA THR A 811 8.79 -9.86 -10.03
C THR A 811 8.74 -10.85 -11.19
N ALA A 812 8.26 -10.44 -12.36
CA ALA A 812 8.24 -11.29 -13.55
C ALA A 812 9.67 -11.70 -13.95
N LEU A 813 10.59 -10.74 -14.03
CA LEU A 813 12.01 -10.99 -14.34
C LEU A 813 12.69 -11.86 -13.27
N ALA A 814 12.42 -11.60 -11.99
CA ALA A 814 12.93 -12.40 -10.89
C ALA A 814 12.42 -13.84 -10.98
N THR A 815 11.13 -14.02 -11.28
CA THR A 815 10.51 -15.35 -11.43
C THR A 815 11.17 -16.16 -12.53
N GLU A 816 11.37 -15.59 -13.71
CA GLU A 816 12.04 -16.27 -14.82
C GLU A 816 13.46 -16.72 -14.43
N ARG A 817 14.25 -15.80 -13.87
CA ARG A 817 15.62 -16.08 -13.43
C ARG A 817 15.67 -17.14 -12.34
N MET A 818 14.79 -17.07 -11.35
CA MET A 818 14.74 -18.01 -10.23
C MET A 818 14.29 -19.39 -10.68
N VAL A 819 13.25 -19.52 -11.51
CA VAL A 819 12.80 -20.82 -12.04
C VAL A 819 13.93 -21.51 -12.78
N LEU A 820 14.68 -20.78 -13.63
CA LEU A 820 15.85 -21.31 -14.32
C LEU A 820 16.96 -21.72 -13.34
N ALA A 821 17.32 -20.84 -12.40
CA ALA A 821 18.39 -21.09 -11.43
C ALA A 821 18.08 -22.28 -10.53
N VAL A 822 16.84 -22.38 -10.01
CA VAL A 822 16.36 -23.49 -9.19
C VAL A 822 16.33 -24.78 -10.00
N ALA A 823 15.78 -24.77 -11.22
CA ALA A 823 15.78 -25.95 -12.09
C ALA A 823 17.21 -26.47 -12.35
N ILE A 824 18.16 -25.59 -12.67
CA ILE A 824 19.57 -25.94 -12.86
C ILE A 824 20.18 -26.49 -11.56
N GLY A 825 19.98 -25.80 -10.43
CA GLY A 825 20.49 -26.24 -9.12
C GLY A 825 19.98 -27.63 -8.74
N LEU A 826 18.69 -27.89 -8.97
CA LEU A 826 18.07 -29.19 -8.74
C LEU A 826 18.61 -30.26 -9.68
N ILE A 827 18.81 -29.94 -10.97
CA ILE A 827 19.45 -30.84 -11.94
C ILE A 827 20.86 -31.22 -11.46
N VAL A 828 21.64 -30.26 -10.96
CA VAL A 828 22.99 -30.49 -10.46
C VAL A 828 22.97 -31.41 -9.23
N VAL A 829 22.11 -31.13 -8.24
CA VAL A 829 21.98 -31.98 -7.03
C VAL A 829 21.58 -33.41 -7.41
N LEU A 830 20.55 -33.55 -8.25
CA LEU A 830 20.09 -34.85 -8.70
C LEU A 830 21.15 -35.57 -9.55
N PHE A 831 21.92 -34.84 -10.36
CA PHE A 831 23.04 -35.40 -11.11
C PHE A 831 24.11 -35.99 -10.19
N VAL A 832 24.47 -35.28 -9.11
CA VAL A 832 25.44 -35.77 -8.11
C VAL A 832 24.95 -37.04 -7.43
N VAL A 833 23.67 -37.09 -7.06
CA VAL A 833 23.09 -38.22 -6.32
C VAL A 833 22.83 -39.43 -7.21
N LEU A 834 22.20 -39.22 -8.36
CA LEU A 834 21.75 -40.29 -9.25
C LEU A 834 22.82 -40.69 -10.27
N ARG A 835 23.81 -39.83 -10.54
CA ARG A 835 24.83 -40.04 -11.57
C ARG A 835 24.17 -40.39 -12.91
N SER A 836 23.25 -39.54 -13.37
CA SER A 836 22.66 -39.56 -14.71
C SER A 836 22.20 -38.15 -15.06
N TRP A 837 22.27 -37.76 -16.34
CA TRP A 837 21.78 -36.48 -16.84
C TRP A 837 20.34 -36.54 -17.37
N ILE A 838 19.85 -37.72 -17.76
CA ILE A 838 18.48 -37.90 -18.28
C ILE A 838 17.46 -37.88 -17.14
N ILE A 839 17.77 -38.55 -16.02
CA ILE A 839 16.83 -38.67 -14.90
C ILE A 839 16.50 -37.31 -14.28
N PRO A 840 17.48 -36.42 -13.98
CA PRO A 840 17.18 -35.11 -13.43
C PRO A 840 16.31 -34.25 -14.35
N ILE A 841 16.61 -34.23 -15.66
CA ILE A 841 15.84 -33.46 -16.64
C ILE A 841 14.41 -33.98 -16.72
N MET A 842 14.24 -35.30 -16.80
CA MET A 842 12.92 -35.91 -16.78
C MET A 842 12.16 -35.58 -15.49
N ALA A 843 12.81 -35.67 -14.33
CA ALA A 843 12.21 -35.36 -13.05
C ALA A 843 11.68 -33.93 -12.98
N VAL A 844 12.52 -32.95 -13.34
CA VAL A 844 12.13 -31.53 -13.36
C VAL A 844 11.01 -31.28 -14.37
N ALA A 845 11.08 -31.86 -15.58
CA ALA A 845 10.04 -31.70 -16.59
C ALA A 845 8.68 -32.27 -16.14
N THR A 846 8.67 -33.45 -15.51
CA THR A 846 7.44 -34.07 -15.02
C THR A 846 6.79 -33.28 -13.89
N ILE A 847 7.60 -32.64 -13.03
CA ILE A 847 7.10 -31.78 -11.94
C ILE A 847 6.58 -30.46 -12.50
N GLY A 848 7.26 -29.88 -13.49
CA GLY A 848 6.78 -28.69 -14.21
C GLY A 848 5.36 -28.88 -14.75
N LEU A 849 5.03 -30.08 -15.24
CA LEU A 849 3.67 -30.40 -15.67
C LEU A 849 2.65 -30.36 -14.52
N SER A 850 3.01 -30.90 -13.35
CA SER A 850 2.17 -30.84 -12.14
C SER A 850 1.92 -29.41 -11.69
N ILE A 851 2.96 -28.56 -11.76
CA ILE A 851 2.85 -27.14 -11.41
C ILE A 851 1.87 -26.43 -12.35
N ILE A 852 2.00 -26.63 -13.66
CA ILE A 852 1.10 -26.00 -14.65
C ILE A 852 -0.35 -26.46 -14.42
N TRP A 853 -0.57 -27.76 -14.19
CA TRP A 853 -1.92 -28.27 -13.88
C TRP A 853 -2.47 -27.67 -12.59
N SER A 854 -1.64 -27.59 -11.55
CA SER A 854 -2.05 -27.01 -10.28
C SER A 854 -2.39 -25.53 -10.41
N TRP A 855 -1.60 -24.76 -11.16
CA TRP A 855 -1.88 -23.35 -11.43
C TRP A 855 -3.21 -23.16 -12.16
N ALA A 856 -3.46 -23.96 -13.20
CA ALA A 856 -4.73 -23.94 -13.92
C ALA A 856 -5.93 -24.30 -13.02
N ILE A 857 -5.81 -25.35 -12.20
CA ILE A 857 -6.86 -25.79 -11.27
C ILE A 857 -7.09 -24.72 -10.19
N THR A 858 -6.02 -24.08 -9.70
CA THR A 858 -6.11 -22.99 -8.72
C THR A 858 -6.94 -21.84 -9.27
N TYR A 859 -6.73 -21.43 -10.51
CA TYR A 859 -7.57 -20.41 -11.16
C TYR A 859 -9.02 -20.88 -11.37
N LEU A 860 -9.23 -22.11 -11.84
CA LEU A 860 -10.58 -22.63 -12.06
C LEU A 860 -11.38 -22.75 -10.76
N VAL A 861 -10.73 -23.08 -9.65
CA VAL A 861 -11.40 -23.23 -8.35
C VAL A 861 -11.48 -21.89 -7.64
N LEU A 862 -10.35 -21.28 -7.29
CA LEU A 862 -10.35 -20.06 -6.49
C LEU A 862 -10.84 -18.85 -7.29
N GLY A 863 -10.32 -18.65 -8.51
CA GLY A 863 -10.69 -17.51 -9.34
C GLY A 863 -12.11 -17.60 -9.90
N ARG A 864 -12.51 -18.74 -10.46
CA ARG A 864 -13.80 -18.87 -11.17
C ARG A 864 -14.95 -19.35 -10.28
N ILE A 865 -14.72 -20.25 -9.33
CA ILE A 865 -15.79 -20.78 -8.45
C ILE A 865 -15.95 -19.90 -7.20
N PHE A 866 -14.86 -19.54 -6.54
CA PHE A 866 -14.89 -18.75 -5.30
C PHE A 866 -14.76 -17.23 -5.49
N GLY A 867 -14.42 -16.76 -6.70
CA GLY A 867 -14.25 -15.33 -6.98
C GLY A 867 -13.03 -14.69 -6.30
N ILE A 868 -12.08 -15.50 -5.84
CA ILE A 868 -10.87 -15.03 -5.17
C ILE A 868 -9.84 -14.62 -6.22
N ALA A 869 -9.47 -13.34 -6.23
CA ALA A 869 -8.46 -12.83 -7.14
C ALA A 869 -7.08 -13.44 -6.85
N LEU A 870 -6.40 -13.95 -7.89
CA LEU A 870 -5.09 -14.56 -7.73
C LEU A 870 -4.00 -13.50 -7.80
N PHE A 871 -3.27 -13.35 -6.70
CA PHE A 871 -2.18 -12.39 -6.60
C PHE A 871 -0.98 -12.79 -7.46
N PHE A 872 -0.28 -11.79 -8.02
CA PHE A 872 0.82 -12.03 -8.96
C PHE A 872 2.03 -12.78 -8.36
N PHE A 873 2.18 -12.86 -7.03
CA PHE A 873 3.23 -13.69 -6.40
C PHE A 873 2.92 -15.19 -6.34
N VAL A 874 1.64 -15.59 -6.39
CA VAL A 874 1.24 -17.00 -6.28
C VAL A 874 1.97 -17.91 -7.27
N PRO A 875 2.08 -17.59 -8.58
CA PRO A 875 2.79 -18.46 -9.51
C PRO A 875 4.27 -18.59 -9.15
N THR A 876 4.96 -17.49 -8.84
CA THR A 876 6.39 -17.51 -8.46
C THR A 876 6.65 -18.48 -7.31
N VAL A 877 5.82 -18.37 -6.27
CA VAL A 877 5.91 -19.15 -5.05
C VAL A 877 5.56 -20.61 -5.33
N LEU A 878 4.47 -20.88 -6.04
CA LEU A 878 4.08 -22.23 -6.45
C LEU A 878 5.20 -22.93 -7.24
N PHE A 879 5.75 -22.26 -8.25
CA PHE A 879 6.80 -22.84 -9.10
C PHE A 879 8.05 -23.17 -8.29
N ILE A 880 8.53 -22.23 -7.49
CA ILE A 880 9.79 -22.40 -6.76
C ILE A 880 9.64 -23.43 -5.63
N LEU A 881 8.57 -23.35 -4.85
CA LEU A 881 8.35 -24.25 -3.73
C LEU A 881 8.10 -25.69 -4.19
N ILE A 882 7.27 -25.91 -5.21
CA ILE A 882 7.01 -27.26 -5.72
C ILE A 882 8.21 -27.83 -6.48
N LEU A 883 9.00 -27.02 -7.18
CA LEU A 883 10.26 -27.51 -7.75
C LEU A 883 11.20 -28.02 -6.65
N GLY A 884 11.29 -27.31 -5.52
CA GLY A 884 12.10 -27.72 -4.37
C GLY A 884 11.56 -28.97 -3.66
N LEU A 885 10.30 -28.93 -3.22
CA LEU A 885 9.66 -29.96 -2.40
C LEU A 885 9.17 -31.17 -3.21
N GLY A 886 8.68 -30.95 -4.43
CA GLY A 886 8.08 -32.00 -5.27
C GLY A 886 9.09 -33.01 -5.79
N ILE A 887 10.37 -32.64 -5.86
CA ILE A 887 11.45 -33.55 -6.27
C ILE A 887 11.67 -34.67 -5.26
N ASP A 888 11.38 -34.42 -3.98
CA ASP A 888 11.68 -35.30 -2.85
C ASP A 888 11.10 -36.69 -3.06
N TYR A 889 9.85 -36.71 -3.47
CA TYR A 889 9.19 -37.95 -3.78
C TYR A 889 9.89 -38.63 -4.96
N ASN A 890 10.23 -37.90 -6.03
CA ASN A 890 10.83 -38.53 -7.23
C ASN A 890 12.17 -39.17 -6.88
N ILE A 891 12.95 -38.53 -6.00
CA ILE A 891 14.16 -39.13 -5.41
C ILE A 891 13.82 -40.43 -4.68
N PHE A 892 12.78 -40.49 -3.84
CA PHE A 892 12.41 -41.74 -3.13
C PHE A 892 12.07 -42.89 -4.10
N LEU A 893 11.31 -42.60 -5.15
CA LEU A 893 10.99 -43.60 -6.16
C LEU A 893 12.26 -44.05 -6.90
N LEU A 894 13.03 -43.09 -7.43
CA LEU A 894 14.20 -43.36 -8.26
C LEU A 894 15.34 -44.04 -7.50
N THR A 895 15.54 -43.70 -6.22
CA THR A 895 16.49 -44.39 -5.34
C THR A 895 16.09 -45.85 -5.13
N ARG A 896 14.79 -46.14 -4.97
CA ARG A 896 14.31 -47.52 -4.87
C ARG A 896 14.42 -48.29 -6.18
N VAL A 897 14.08 -47.66 -7.31
CA VAL A 897 14.28 -48.26 -8.63
C VAL A 897 15.76 -48.60 -8.87
N ARG A 898 16.66 -47.69 -8.48
CA ARG A 898 18.11 -47.93 -8.54
C ARG A 898 18.54 -49.10 -7.65
N GLU A 899 17.99 -49.22 -6.45
CA GLU A 899 18.27 -50.33 -5.53
C GLU A 899 17.87 -51.68 -6.16
N GLU A 900 16.66 -51.78 -6.74
CA GLU A 900 16.18 -53.00 -7.39
C GLU A 900 16.96 -53.33 -8.68
N ARG A 901 17.42 -52.31 -9.42
CA ARG A 901 18.30 -52.49 -10.58
C ARG A 901 19.67 -53.02 -10.18
N LEU A 902 20.24 -52.53 -9.06
CA LEU A 902 21.49 -53.06 -8.52
C LEU A 902 21.38 -54.52 -8.05
N ARG A 903 20.16 -55.00 -7.76
CA ARG A 903 19.85 -56.41 -7.48
C ARG A 903 19.66 -57.27 -8.74
N GLY A 904 19.92 -56.72 -9.93
CA GLY A 904 19.91 -57.47 -11.21
C GLY A 904 18.60 -57.43 -11.98
N ARG A 905 17.61 -56.62 -11.58
CA ARG A 905 16.36 -56.45 -12.35
C ARG A 905 16.53 -55.50 -13.53
N SER A 906 15.80 -55.72 -14.62
CA SER A 906 15.70 -54.76 -15.73
C SER A 906 15.09 -53.43 -15.27
N SER A 907 15.43 -52.32 -15.93
CA SER A 907 14.95 -50.97 -15.54
C SER A 907 13.42 -50.90 -15.45
N THR A 908 12.73 -51.63 -16.32
CA THR A 908 11.27 -51.68 -16.40
C THR A 908 10.66 -52.42 -15.22
N ASN A 909 11.16 -53.62 -14.89
CA ASN A 909 10.67 -54.39 -13.75
C ASN A 909 11.09 -53.78 -12.41
N ALA A 910 12.25 -53.11 -12.36
CA ALA A 910 12.69 -52.33 -11.21
C ALA A 910 11.76 -51.13 -10.95
N ALA A 911 11.29 -50.45 -12.01
CA ALA A 911 10.32 -49.36 -11.90
C ALA A 911 8.97 -49.85 -11.31
N VAL A 912 8.44 -50.96 -11.82
CA VAL A 912 7.18 -51.55 -11.32
C VAL A 912 7.28 -51.93 -9.84
N GLU A 913 8.37 -52.62 -9.46
CA GLU A 913 8.59 -52.99 -8.06
C GLU A 913 8.77 -51.76 -7.15
N GLY A 914 9.51 -50.76 -7.65
CA GLY A 914 9.71 -49.49 -6.95
C GLY A 914 8.39 -48.82 -6.62
N VAL A 915 7.51 -48.65 -7.61
CA VAL A 915 6.17 -48.06 -7.42
C VAL A 915 5.31 -48.93 -6.50
N ALA A 916 5.32 -50.25 -6.68
CA ALA A 916 4.48 -51.15 -5.88
C ALA A 916 4.83 -51.14 -4.39
N ARG A 917 6.13 -51.01 -4.04
CA ARG A 917 6.59 -50.97 -2.65
C ARG A 917 6.52 -49.59 -2.02
N THR A 918 6.85 -48.55 -2.77
CA THR A 918 6.95 -47.18 -2.24
C THR A 918 5.65 -46.39 -2.36
N GLY A 919 4.75 -46.77 -3.28
CA GLY A 919 3.52 -46.04 -3.58
C GLY A 919 2.69 -45.73 -2.32
N GLY A 920 2.43 -46.72 -1.46
CA GLY A 920 1.64 -46.48 -0.25
C GLY A 920 2.30 -45.57 0.80
N ILE A 921 3.64 -45.55 0.87
CA ILE A 921 4.38 -44.65 1.77
C ILE A 921 4.39 -43.23 1.19
N ILE A 922 4.70 -43.11 -0.11
CA ILE A 922 4.77 -41.83 -0.80
C ILE A 922 3.38 -41.15 -0.84
N THR A 923 2.29 -41.90 -1.07
CA THR A 923 0.94 -41.34 -1.02
C THR A 923 0.59 -40.79 0.35
N ALA A 924 0.96 -41.51 1.42
CA ALA A 924 0.68 -41.04 2.78
C ALA A 924 1.47 -39.76 3.10
N ALA A 925 2.76 -39.74 2.75
CA ALA A 925 3.60 -38.56 2.86
C ALA A 925 3.04 -37.37 2.08
N ALA A 926 2.64 -37.58 0.82
CA ALA A 926 2.05 -36.54 -0.02
C ALA A 926 0.71 -36.02 0.52
N ILE A 927 -0.17 -36.90 1.03
CA ILE A 927 -1.43 -36.47 1.67
C ILE A 927 -1.13 -35.63 2.91
N ILE A 928 -0.13 -35.99 3.69
CA ILE A 928 0.29 -35.27 4.90
C ILE A 928 0.82 -33.89 4.55
N LEU A 929 1.75 -33.81 3.60
CA LEU A 929 2.30 -32.54 3.13
C LEU A 929 1.20 -31.66 2.51
N ALA A 930 0.37 -32.22 1.63
CA ALA A 930 -0.74 -31.50 1.03
C ALA A 930 -1.76 -31.02 2.08
N SER A 931 -2.03 -31.82 3.11
CA SER A 931 -2.93 -31.43 4.20
C SER A 931 -2.34 -30.29 5.03
N ALA A 932 -1.02 -30.28 5.27
CA ALA A 932 -0.35 -29.17 5.93
C ALA A 932 -0.56 -27.86 5.15
N PHE A 933 -0.28 -27.85 3.85
CA PHE A 933 -0.51 -26.67 3.01
C PHE A 933 -1.99 -26.30 2.89
N ALA A 934 -2.89 -27.28 2.80
CA ALA A 934 -4.33 -27.03 2.79
C ALA A 934 -4.83 -26.33 4.06
N THR A 935 -4.12 -26.42 5.19
CA THR A 935 -4.52 -25.69 6.41
C THR A 935 -4.40 -24.17 6.29
N LEU A 936 -3.57 -23.66 5.38
CA LEU A 936 -3.53 -22.22 5.08
C LEU A 936 -4.87 -21.71 4.52
N MET A 937 -5.71 -22.59 3.98
CA MET A 937 -7.04 -22.23 3.49
C MET A 937 -8.03 -21.87 4.60
N PHE A 938 -7.72 -22.19 5.86
CA PHE A 938 -8.51 -21.71 7.00
C PHE A 938 -8.13 -20.28 7.40
N GLY A 939 -7.00 -19.75 6.91
CA GLY A 939 -6.66 -18.35 7.05
C GLY A 939 -7.59 -17.47 6.22
N SER A 940 -7.68 -16.19 6.59
CA SER A 940 -8.53 -15.23 5.90
C SER A 940 -7.80 -14.36 4.86
N PHE A 941 -6.48 -14.55 4.73
CA PHE A 941 -5.66 -13.81 3.75
C PHE A 941 -5.55 -14.60 2.43
N ALA A 942 -6.11 -14.04 1.34
CA ALA A 942 -6.29 -14.79 0.08
C ALA A 942 -4.97 -15.29 -0.53
N LEU A 943 -3.86 -14.56 -0.36
CA LEU A 943 -2.54 -14.98 -0.83
C LEU A 943 -2.10 -16.30 -0.21
N LEU A 944 -2.29 -16.46 1.12
CA LEU A 944 -1.97 -17.70 1.83
C LEU A 944 -2.91 -18.84 1.43
N VAL A 945 -4.20 -18.55 1.25
CA VAL A 945 -5.19 -19.52 0.75
C VAL A 945 -4.79 -20.05 -0.63
N ALA A 946 -4.40 -19.14 -1.54
CA ALA A 946 -3.99 -19.50 -2.90
C ALA A 946 -2.69 -20.31 -2.93
N ILE A 947 -1.69 -19.92 -2.12
CA ILE A 947 -0.44 -20.70 -1.96
C ILE A 947 -0.75 -22.09 -1.38
N GLY A 948 -1.54 -22.16 -0.30
CA GLY A 948 -1.90 -23.42 0.35
C GLY A 948 -2.64 -24.38 -0.58
N PHE A 949 -3.67 -23.90 -1.27
CA PHE A 949 -4.43 -24.70 -2.22
C PHE A 949 -3.57 -25.16 -3.40
N SER A 950 -2.81 -24.25 -4.02
CA SER A 950 -2.00 -24.56 -5.19
C SER A 950 -0.87 -25.55 -4.88
N VAL A 951 -0.20 -25.40 -3.73
CA VAL A 951 0.84 -26.34 -3.30
C VAL A 951 0.22 -27.70 -2.95
N ALA A 952 -0.90 -27.73 -2.22
CA ALA A 952 -1.59 -28.97 -1.87
C ALA A 952 -2.02 -29.76 -3.11
N VAL A 953 -2.64 -29.09 -4.09
CA VAL A 953 -3.05 -29.71 -5.37
C VAL A 953 -1.84 -30.23 -6.14
N ALA A 954 -0.77 -29.43 -6.24
CA ALA A 954 0.44 -29.83 -6.96
C ALA A 954 1.10 -31.09 -6.35
N VAL A 955 1.16 -31.18 -5.01
CA VAL A 955 1.70 -32.35 -4.30
C VAL A 955 0.84 -33.60 -4.55
N VAL A 956 -0.49 -33.47 -4.48
CA VAL A 956 -1.41 -34.60 -4.73
C VAL A 956 -1.32 -35.07 -6.18
N LEU A 957 -1.29 -34.14 -7.15
CA LEU A 957 -1.17 -34.47 -8.56
C LEU A 957 0.17 -35.14 -8.88
N ASP A 958 1.27 -34.65 -8.30
CA ASP A 958 2.58 -35.27 -8.48
C ASP A 958 2.56 -36.71 -7.95
N ALA A 959 2.12 -36.91 -6.71
CA ALA A 959 2.13 -38.21 -6.08
C ALA A 959 1.19 -39.23 -6.76
N MET A 960 -0.02 -38.80 -7.14
CA MET A 960 -1.08 -39.70 -7.59
C MET A 960 -1.08 -39.92 -9.10
N VAL A 961 -0.76 -38.89 -9.88
CA VAL A 961 -0.84 -38.94 -11.34
C VAL A 961 0.55 -39.09 -11.93
N ILE A 962 1.41 -38.09 -11.74
CA ILE A 962 2.70 -38.00 -12.41
C ILE A 962 3.60 -39.17 -12.04
N ARG A 963 3.79 -39.40 -10.75
CA ARG A 963 4.66 -40.45 -10.22
C ARG A 963 4.17 -41.87 -10.43
N THR A 964 2.87 -42.06 -10.33
CA THR A 964 2.27 -43.41 -10.44
C THR A 964 2.16 -43.83 -11.90
N TYR A 965 1.98 -42.89 -12.82
CA TYR A 965 1.73 -43.16 -14.23
C TYR A 965 2.80 -42.62 -15.19
N LEU A 966 3.12 -41.32 -15.13
CA LEU A 966 4.02 -40.67 -16.09
C LEU A 966 5.48 -41.10 -15.90
N VAL A 967 6.00 -41.11 -14.67
CA VAL A 967 7.41 -41.44 -14.38
C VAL A 967 7.76 -42.88 -14.81
N PRO A 968 6.98 -43.92 -14.48
CA PRO A 968 7.28 -45.29 -14.90
C PRO A 968 7.13 -45.48 -16.41
N ALA A 969 6.16 -44.79 -17.05
CA ALA A 969 6.01 -44.80 -18.50
C ALA A 969 7.23 -44.14 -19.19
N ALA A 970 7.69 -43.00 -18.69
CA ALA A 970 8.88 -42.32 -19.20
C ALA A 970 10.15 -43.18 -19.05
N LEU A 971 10.34 -43.81 -17.88
CA LEU A 971 11.44 -44.76 -17.66
C LEU A 971 11.38 -45.96 -18.62
N HIS A 972 10.19 -46.44 -18.93
CA HIS A 972 10.01 -47.52 -19.89
C HIS A 972 10.35 -47.10 -21.33
N LEU A 973 9.89 -45.92 -21.77
CA LEU A 973 10.14 -45.39 -23.11
C LEU A 973 11.62 -45.06 -23.34
N LEU A 974 12.29 -44.51 -22.33
CA LEU A 974 13.70 -44.13 -22.41
C LEU A 974 14.64 -45.35 -22.22
N GLY A 975 14.14 -46.46 -21.67
CA GLY A 975 14.86 -47.72 -21.52
C GLY A 975 16.11 -47.63 -20.64
N ASP A 976 17.10 -48.50 -20.90
CA ASP A 976 18.33 -48.56 -20.10
C ASP A 976 19.27 -47.37 -20.30
N ARG A 977 19.07 -46.58 -21.37
CA ARG A 977 19.84 -45.35 -21.67
C ARG A 977 19.76 -44.33 -20.54
N VAL A 978 18.67 -44.35 -19.78
CA VAL A 978 18.43 -43.48 -18.61
C VAL A 978 19.53 -43.59 -17.55
N TRP A 979 20.22 -44.72 -17.47
CA TRP A 979 21.21 -45.00 -16.42
C TRP A 979 22.66 -44.98 -16.92
N GLU A 980 22.92 -44.68 -18.20
CA GLU A 980 24.27 -44.70 -18.77
C GLU A 980 24.98 -43.34 -18.66
N ILE A 981 26.10 -43.30 -17.92
CA ILE A 981 27.08 -42.20 -17.99
C ILE A 981 28.26 -42.53 -18.92
N ARG A 982 28.60 -43.81 -19.12
CA ARG A 982 29.64 -44.29 -20.05
C ARG A 982 29.62 -45.82 -20.10
N ARG A 983 29.96 -46.39 -21.24
CA ARG A 983 30.11 -47.83 -21.57
C ARG A 983 30.95 -48.65 -20.57
N ARG A 984 30.42 -48.95 -19.38
CA ARG A 984 30.87 -50.08 -18.55
C ARG A 984 29.64 -50.80 -18.06
N THR A 985 29.31 -51.88 -18.77
CA THR A 985 28.39 -52.91 -18.32
C THR A 985 28.78 -53.32 -16.89
N PRO A 986 27.90 -53.19 -15.89
CA PRO A 986 28.11 -53.84 -14.61
C PRO A 986 28.10 -55.35 -14.87
N GLU A 987 29.18 -56.05 -14.50
CA GLU A 987 29.15 -57.50 -14.47
C GLU A 987 27.98 -57.95 -13.57
N PRO A 988 27.08 -58.83 -14.05
CA PRO A 988 26.04 -59.39 -13.22
C PRO A 988 26.68 -60.20 -12.09
N VAL A 989 26.28 -59.93 -10.85
CA VAL A 989 26.64 -60.77 -9.71
C VAL A 989 25.99 -62.13 -9.94
N ALA A 990 26.82 -63.18 -10.10
CA ALA A 990 26.37 -64.55 -10.19
C ALA A 990 25.59 -64.92 -8.92
N VAL A 991 24.28 -65.11 -9.04
CA VAL A 991 23.47 -65.72 -7.99
C VAL A 991 23.86 -67.19 -7.94
N SER A 992 24.58 -67.59 -6.89
CA SER A 992 24.84 -69.00 -6.62
C SER A 992 23.50 -69.72 -6.45
N ARG A 993 23.12 -70.55 -7.42
CA ARG A 993 22.00 -71.47 -7.27
C ARG A 993 22.32 -72.42 -6.11
N THR A 994 21.44 -72.47 -5.12
CA THR A 994 21.44 -73.53 -4.10
C THR A 994 21.29 -74.89 -4.80
N PRO A 995 22.02 -75.94 -4.39
CA PRO A 995 21.87 -77.27 -4.99
C PRO A 995 20.48 -77.85 -4.68
N ASP A 996 19.82 -78.33 -5.73
CA ASP A 996 18.60 -79.14 -5.63
C ASP A 996 18.89 -80.40 -4.80
N ALA A 997 18.26 -80.52 -3.63
CA ALA A 997 18.14 -81.77 -2.91
C ALA A 997 16.90 -82.50 -3.43
N GLY A 998 17.08 -83.42 -4.39
CA GLY A 998 16.01 -84.33 -4.79
C GLY A 998 16.10 -84.90 -6.20
N ARG A 999 17.14 -85.70 -6.50
CA ARG A 999 17.04 -86.76 -7.51
C ARG A 999 18.11 -87.82 -7.28
N THR A 1000 17.68 -88.97 -6.78
CA THR A 1000 18.48 -90.19 -6.65
C THR A 1000 18.81 -90.74 -8.03
N ALA A 1001 20.08 -91.07 -8.22
CA ALA A 1001 20.67 -91.60 -9.45
C ALA A 1001 20.38 -93.10 -9.64
N GLU A 1002 20.11 -93.49 -10.88
CA GLU A 1002 20.36 -94.85 -11.37
C GLU A 1002 21.82 -94.97 -11.85
N PRO A 1003 22.47 -96.13 -11.73
CA PRO A 1003 23.88 -96.32 -12.07
C PRO A 1003 24.08 -96.58 -13.58
N PRO A 1004 25.25 -96.24 -14.14
CA PRO A 1004 25.50 -96.36 -15.57
C PRO A 1004 25.87 -97.79 -15.98
N THR A 1005 25.27 -98.25 -17.08
CA THR A 1005 25.80 -99.33 -17.92
C THR A 1005 26.83 -98.76 -18.90
N ASN A 1006 28.05 -99.27 -18.79
CA ASN A 1006 29.22 -99.25 -19.70
C ASN A 1006 29.67 -97.93 -20.33
#